data_AF-A0A7S3KZB0-F1
#
_entry.id   AF-A0A7S3KZB0-F1
#
_cell.length_a   1.000
_cell.length_b   1.000
_cell.length_c   1.000
_cell.angle_alpha   90.00
_cell.angle_beta   90.00
_cell.angle_gamma   90.00
#
_symmetry.space_group_name_H-M   'P 1'
#
loop_
_entity.id
_entity.type
_entity.pdbx_description
1 polymer ?
#
loop_
_entity_poly.entity_id
_entity_poly.type
_entity_poly.pdbx_seq_one_letter_code
_entity_poly.pdbx_strand_id
1 'polypeptide(L)'
;MTILRRPKSSWRNAQFISSSPSTVRSTAFPIGLMKTHDSKLSRNSDDDDSQSTGHPSREEEPCVVQPFECYNLSSSSTPLLKPWGALYLDCHGDYRQETWLELHTAGQLYEHQNNLCELPIPSVDATLERFLPTALPLVHDESELDCLQKDVEKFRDQAAELQTRLLARSKDYSSSSSWLQHWWNTVTYLQVRDPVVVNSSYFFHFSDDTTIYTVSNSRADPQIRRAATLLFATAKIRRQIITGALPPEKIGRGDNTKPLCSTSYKYMFHACRIPGSPQDSYRIYDPALHHHAAVAVKGHVFEIPLVDPHTQESVSMETLEDSLQQCVDHAKDAHPATGVTWLTSQNRDEWAKAYQKLQATPTTREALKKIESAACLVCLDDEFAITLQDMAHVLLHGAPSAKGAPLNRWFDKSLQFIVTRNGKAGLLGEHSMMDGMPVARVAEMIASQSYKECFLISSTRSTDVRVAPSAISVFAPDCMPSCLEAGIEQARHDFIEMAANHEIQAKRFSGYGSDWIKECAMMSPDAYIQMVMQIATYRLWDGEQGGTYEATQTRPFLHGRTETTRTVSPESAALVKRFGLHPLWHEVQDKESRDEKLKLLQEATKAHVKYITSASQGYGIDRHFLGLMLSAECEKEIPDLYSNPVFQRAKTWRVSTSQLSFPHFDNWGFGEVTPSGVGLSYAINPKRLNFSITALRRHEWSDRLAHHLVEALLELQMLVEADERETLTTKEPLAVIRQ
;
A
#
# COMPACT_ATOMS: atom_id res chain seq x y z
N MET A 1 23.22 -45.55 20.30
CA MET A 1 23.53 -44.60 21.40
C MET A 1 24.22 -43.39 20.80
N THR A 2 23.80 -42.20 21.23
CA THR A 2 24.43 -40.88 21.01
C THR A 2 24.24 -40.29 19.59
N ILE A 3 23.11 -39.63 19.31
CA ILE A 3 22.80 -38.20 19.56
C ILE A 3 23.88 -37.27 19.01
N LEU A 4 23.64 -36.68 17.83
CA LEU A 4 24.27 -35.42 17.42
C LEU A 4 23.19 -34.41 17.02
N ARG A 5 23.17 -33.34 17.81
CA ARG A 5 22.24 -32.22 17.81
C ARG A 5 22.40 -31.36 16.56
N ARG A 6 21.27 -30.97 15.95
CA ARG A 6 21.20 -29.90 14.94
C ARG A 6 21.46 -28.53 15.60
N PRO A 7 22.18 -27.59 14.95
CA PRO A 7 22.26 -26.22 15.41
C PRO A 7 20.98 -25.44 15.07
N LYS A 8 20.62 -24.55 15.99
CA LYS A 8 19.53 -23.58 15.90
C LYS A 8 19.87 -22.47 14.89
N SER A 9 18.93 -22.12 14.02
CA SER A 9 18.98 -20.95 13.14
C SER A 9 17.77 -20.05 13.39
N SER A 10 18.07 -18.75 13.43
CA SER A 10 17.28 -17.59 13.80
C SER A 10 15.97 -17.39 13.03
N TRP A 11 14.85 -17.30 13.75
CA TRP A 11 13.57 -16.75 13.27
C TRP A 11 13.29 -15.43 14.00
N ARG A 12 13.88 -14.33 13.52
CA ARG A 12 13.32 -13.00 13.73
C ARG A 12 13.13 -12.39 12.35
N ASN A 13 11.88 -12.05 12.02
CA ASN A 13 11.35 -11.57 10.75
C ASN A 13 11.11 -12.64 9.67
N ALA A 14 9.88 -13.20 9.62
CA ALA A 14 9.27 -13.70 8.37
C ALA A 14 7.79 -14.07 8.52
N GLN A 15 7.32 -14.68 9.61
CA GLN A 15 6.01 -15.37 9.53
C GLN A 15 4.74 -14.52 9.70
N PHE A 16 4.84 -13.23 9.99
CA PHE A 16 3.62 -12.44 10.23
C PHE A 16 3.08 -11.73 9.00
N ILE A 17 3.90 -11.43 7.99
CA ILE A 17 3.55 -10.47 6.93
C ILE A 17 4.07 -10.87 5.53
N SER A 18 5.05 -11.76 5.38
CA SER A 18 5.41 -12.34 4.07
C SER A 18 5.86 -13.79 4.20
N SER A 19 5.09 -14.71 3.59
CA SER A 19 5.53 -16.11 3.44
C SER A 19 6.39 -16.22 2.18
N SER A 20 7.66 -15.82 2.25
CA SER A 20 8.64 -16.13 1.20
C SER A 20 9.74 -17.04 1.75
N PRO A 21 9.81 -18.31 1.32
CA PRO A 21 11.04 -19.07 1.32
C PRO A 21 11.65 -18.99 -0.09
N SER A 22 12.55 -18.03 -0.34
CA SER A 22 13.37 -18.07 -1.55
C SER A 22 14.75 -18.67 -1.25
N THR A 23 14.98 -19.82 -1.88
CA THR A 23 16.27 -20.49 -2.02
C THR A 23 17.24 -19.65 -2.85
N VAL A 24 18.33 -19.17 -2.23
CA VAL A 24 19.62 -18.93 -2.92
C VAL A 24 20.76 -19.38 -1.99
N ARG A 25 21.72 -20.11 -2.57
CA ARG A 25 22.82 -20.81 -1.89
C ARG A 25 23.63 -19.88 -0.98
N SER A 26 23.89 -20.32 0.25
CA SER A 26 24.74 -19.60 1.20
C SER A 26 26.22 -19.72 0.86
N THR A 27 26.92 -18.59 0.86
CA THR A 27 28.36 -18.52 1.15
C THR A 27 28.51 -17.78 2.49
N ALA A 28 28.94 -18.51 3.52
CA ALA A 28 29.05 -18.03 4.89
C ALA A 28 30.35 -17.23 5.12
N PHE A 29 30.28 -16.18 5.94
CA PHE A 29 31.42 -15.61 6.66
C PHE A 29 31.05 -15.38 8.13
N PRO A 30 31.94 -15.71 9.11
CA PRO A 30 31.59 -15.71 10.54
C PRO A 30 32.03 -14.43 11.26
N ILE A 31 31.26 -13.98 12.26
CA ILE A 31 31.71 -13.04 13.29
C ILE A 31 31.40 -13.62 14.67
N GLY A 32 32.44 -13.68 15.51
CA GLY A 32 32.48 -14.35 16.81
C GLY A 32 31.84 -13.58 17.96
N LEU A 33 31.24 -14.34 18.87
CA LEU A 33 30.70 -13.91 20.16
C LEU A 33 31.80 -13.81 21.21
N MET A 34 31.92 -12.66 21.86
CA MET A 34 32.73 -12.46 23.06
C MET A 34 31.88 -12.78 24.29
N LYS A 35 32.31 -13.76 25.10
CA LYS A 35 31.70 -14.09 26.39
C LYS A 35 32.40 -13.31 27.51
N THR A 36 31.61 -12.79 28.44
CA THR A 36 32.06 -12.25 29.72
C THR A 36 32.33 -13.40 30.70
N HIS A 37 33.41 -13.27 31.49
CA HIS A 37 33.65 -14.07 32.69
C HIS A 37 34.21 -13.16 33.79
N ASP A 38 33.51 -13.12 34.91
CA ASP A 38 33.97 -12.58 36.19
C ASP A 38 34.95 -13.56 36.87
N SER A 39 36.02 -13.03 37.48
CA SER A 39 36.58 -13.58 38.72
C SER A 39 37.47 -12.58 39.47
N LYS A 40 37.39 -12.64 40.79
CA LYS A 40 37.87 -11.75 41.86
C LYS A 40 39.35 -11.92 42.27
N LEU A 41 39.86 -10.87 42.98
CA LEU A 41 40.95 -10.81 44.00
C LEU A 41 42.40 -10.98 43.48
N SER A 42 43.48 -10.32 43.96
CA SER A 42 43.81 -9.66 45.23
C SER A 42 45.05 -8.72 45.15
N ARG A 43 45.00 -7.62 45.93
CA ARG A 43 46.01 -6.95 46.81
C ARG A 43 47.48 -6.61 46.41
N ASN A 44 47.84 -5.39 46.87
CA ASN A 44 49.14 -4.79 47.24
C ASN A 44 50.04 -4.31 46.08
N SER A 45 50.78 -3.18 46.15
CA SER A 45 50.93 -2.05 47.08
C SER A 45 51.84 -0.99 46.41
N ASP A 46 51.68 0.26 46.83
CA ASP A 46 52.66 1.37 46.88
C ASP A 46 53.11 2.16 45.63
N ASP A 47 53.01 3.49 45.86
CA ASP A 47 53.83 4.64 45.44
C ASP A 47 53.68 5.34 44.06
N ASP A 48 53.12 6.55 44.21
CA ASP A 48 53.55 7.87 43.72
C ASP A 48 53.45 8.33 42.25
N ASP A 49 53.11 9.62 42.19
CA ASP A 49 53.29 10.63 41.14
C ASP A 49 52.30 10.76 39.97
N SER A 50 51.42 11.76 40.16
CA SER A 50 51.07 12.84 39.24
C SER A 50 51.00 12.55 37.73
N GLN A 51 49.81 12.66 37.14
CA GLN A 51 49.50 13.71 36.15
C GLN A 51 48.07 13.54 35.62
N SER A 52 47.35 14.66 35.59
CA SER A 52 46.01 14.83 35.06
C SER A 52 45.97 14.64 33.54
N THR A 53 45.19 13.68 33.04
CA THR A 53 44.55 13.78 31.72
C THR A 53 43.23 12.99 31.74
N GLY A 54 42.11 13.71 31.66
CA GLY A 54 40.78 13.13 31.54
C GLY A 54 40.52 12.69 30.10
N HIS A 55 40.15 11.43 29.90
CA HIS A 55 39.50 10.94 28.69
C HIS A 55 37.98 11.09 28.82
N PRO A 56 37.26 11.58 27.79
CA PRO A 56 35.83 11.80 27.87
C PRO A 56 35.04 10.52 27.60
N SER A 57 33.97 10.38 28.36
CA SER A 57 32.86 9.45 28.19
C SER A 57 32.20 9.59 26.81
N ARG A 58 31.91 8.45 26.16
CA ARG A 58 31.05 8.36 24.98
C ARG A 58 29.60 8.69 25.37
N GLU A 59 29.15 9.87 24.98
CA GLU A 59 27.72 10.23 24.92
C GLU A 59 27.14 9.72 23.60
N GLU A 60 25.88 9.25 23.65
CA GLU A 60 25.05 8.95 22.49
C GLU A 60 24.73 10.26 21.74
N GLU A 61 25.07 10.35 20.45
CA GLU A 61 24.85 11.55 19.65
C GLU A 61 23.35 11.74 19.32
N PRO A 62 22.77 12.93 19.57
CA PRO A 62 21.43 13.26 19.11
C PRO A 62 21.41 13.59 17.61
N CYS A 63 20.24 13.36 17.01
CA CYS A 63 19.86 13.68 15.63
C CYS A 63 20.55 14.96 15.09
N VAL A 64 21.40 14.81 14.07
CA VAL A 64 22.18 15.92 13.50
C VAL A 64 21.27 16.89 12.73
N VAL A 65 20.95 18.01 13.38
CA VAL A 65 20.38 19.20 12.74
C VAL A 65 21.52 19.97 12.09
N GLN A 66 21.54 20.08 10.75
CA GLN A 66 22.44 21.01 10.06
C GLN A 66 21.79 22.41 10.03
N PRO A 67 22.35 23.45 10.67
CA PRO A 67 21.83 24.81 10.58
C PRO A 67 22.33 25.53 9.33
N PHE A 68 21.53 26.44 8.77
CA PHE A 68 22.01 27.44 7.81
C PHE A 68 21.47 28.84 8.12
N GLU A 69 22.28 29.84 7.76
CA GLU A 69 22.07 31.27 7.93
C GLU A 69 20.93 31.80 7.03
N CYS A 70 19.98 32.50 7.63
CA CYS A 70 18.89 33.17 6.91
C CYS A 70 19.44 34.31 6.04
N TYR A 71 19.29 34.19 4.71
CA TYR A 71 19.40 35.33 3.82
C TYR A 71 18.23 36.28 4.07
N ASN A 72 18.54 37.54 4.43
CA ASN A 72 17.58 38.63 4.55
C ASN A 72 16.89 38.89 3.20
N LEU A 73 15.60 38.54 3.10
CA LEU A 73 14.73 38.92 2.00
C LEU A 73 13.75 39.99 2.48
N SER A 74 13.94 41.22 2.00
CA SER A 74 13.02 42.34 2.22
C SER A 74 11.87 42.28 1.21
N SER A 75 10.72 41.71 1.60
CA SER A 75 9.43 41.93 0.93
C SER A 75 8.30 41.83 1.94
N SER A 76 7.39 42.81 1.94
CA SER A 76 6.35 43.05 2.95
C SER A 76 5.15 42.10 2.92
N SER A 77 5.32 40.85 2.48
CA SER A 77 4.28 39.81 2.53
C SER A 77 4.79 38.64 3.38
N THR A 78 4.09 38.33 4.47
CA THR A 78 4.37 37.12 5.26
C THR A 78 4.30 35.90 4.34
N PRO A 79 5.33 35.03 4.31
CA PRO A 79 5.33 33.86 3.43
C PRO A 79 4.16 32.93 3.79
N LEU A 80 3.52 32.34 2.77
CA LEU A 80 2.34 31.47 2.95
C LEU A 80 2.65 30.27 3.87
N LEU A 81 3.86 29.73 3.77
CA LEU A 81 4.35 28.63 4.58
C LEU A 81 5.52 29.12 5.42
N LYS A 82 5.50 28.78 6.71
CA LYS A 82 6.65 28.97 7.60
C LYS A 82 7.61 27.78 7.41
N PRO A 83 8.91 28.02 7.10
CA PRO A 83 9.89 26.94 7.07
C PRO A 83 10.03 26.24 8.42
N TRP A 84 10.38 24.96 8.39
CA TRP A 84 10.54 24.10 9.56
C TRP A 84 11.81 24.40 10.37
N GLY A 85 12.81 25.03 9.73
CA GLY A 85 14.15 25.20 10.28
C GLY A 85 15.06 23.98 10.09
N ALA A 86 14.58 22.94 9.39
CA ALA A 86 15.35 21.79 8.93
C ALA A 86 15.02 21.52 7.45
N LEU A 87 15.96 20.96 6.68
CA LEU A 87 15.77 20.66 5.26
C LEU A 87 14.76 19.51 5.05
N TYR A 88 14.82 18.51 5.93
CA TYR A 88 13.98 17.33 5.90
C TYR A 88 13.88 16.70 7.29
N LEU A 89 12.94 15.76 7.42
CA LEU A 89 12.72 14.92 8.59
C LEU A 89 12.81 13.45 8.17
N ASP A 90 13.70 12.70 8.82
CA ASP A 90 13.75 11.24 8.71
C ASP A 90 12.79 10.61 9.74
N CYS A 91 11.78 9.92 9.23
CA CYS A 91 10.73 9.27 10.00
C CYS A 91 11.05 7.78 10.10
N HIS A 92 11.11 7.25 11.32
CA HIS A 92 11.49 5.85 11.57
C HIS A 92 10.29 4.95 11.87
N GLY A 93 9.08 5.43 11.59
CA GLY A 93 7.84 4.67 11.70
C GLY A 93 7.01 4.97 12.95
N ASP A 94 7.47 5.79 13.89
CA ASP A 94 6.71 6.17 15.08
C ASP A 94 6.09 7.56 14.95
N TYR A 95 4.82 7.62 14.53
CA TYR A 95 4.09 8.86 14.24
C TYR A 95 4.15 9.94 15.33
N ARG A 96 4.40 9.56 16.60
CA ARG A 96 4.53 10.47 17.73
C ARG A 96 5.69 11.45 17.56
N GLN A 97 6.78 11.00 16.93
CA GLN A 97 8.00 11.80 16.71
C GLN A 97 7.77 12.94 15.72
N GLU A 98 6.77 12.80 14.84
CA GLU A 98 6.46 13.77 13.79
C GLU A 98 5.06 14.41 13.96
N THR A 99 4.46 14.34 15.16
CA THR A 99 3.15 14.98 15.46
C THR A 99 3.23 16.51 15.37
N TRP A 100 4.38 17.10 15.65
CA TRP A 100 4.59 18.54 15.54
C TRP A 100 4.36 19.07 14.12
N LEU A 101 4.52 18.25 13.06
CA LEU A 101 4.20 18.65 11.68
C LEU A 101 2.70 18.89 11.47
N GLU A 102 1.86 18.15 12.18
CA GLU A 102 0.40 18.30 12.14
C GLU A 102 -0.01 19.63 12.80
N LEU A 103 0.66 19.99 13.90
CA LEU A 103 0.51 21.28 14.58
C LEU A 103 1.11 22.45 13.79
N HIS A 104 2.26 22.25 13.14
CA HIS A 104 2.94 23.27 12.32
C HIS A 104 2.12 23.62 11.08
N THR A 105 1.55 22.61 10.43
CA THR A 105 0.63 22.80 9.31
C THR A 105 -0.65 23.50 9.79
N ALA A 106 -1.19 23.04 10.94
CA ALA A 106 -2.47 23.47 11.51
C ALA A 106 -3.64 23.39 10.50
N GLY A 107 -4.83 23.86 10.85
CA GLY A 107 -5.97 23.98 9.92
C GLY A 107 -6.97 22.81 9.93
N GLN A 108 -7.90 22.85 8.98
CA GLN A 108 -9.06 21.95 8.91
C GLN A 108 -8.66 20.48 8.82
N LEU A 109 -7.61 20.15 8.05
CA LEU A 109 -7.20 18.77 7.80
C LEU A 109 -6.94 17.98 9.10
N TYR A 110 -6.38 18.64 10.11
CA TYR A 110 -5.99 18.04 11.40
C TYR A 110 -6.90 18.46 12.57
N GLU A 111 -8.00 19.18 12.32
CA GLU A 111 -8.83 19.77 13.39
C GLU A 111 -9.43 18.73 14.36
N HIS A 112 -9.66 17.51 13.87
CA HIS A 112 -10.21 16.41 14.66
C HIS A 112 -9.16 15.45 15.20
N GLN A 113 -7.89 15.60 14.80
CA GLN A 113 -6.84 14.60 15.05
C GLN A 113 -6.66 14.31 16.54
N ASN A 114 -6.58 15.35 17.37
CA ASN A 114 -6.41 15.23 18.83
C ASN A 114 -7.65 14.72 19.57
N ASN A 115 -8.79 14.58 18.90
CA ASN A 115 -10.06 14.14 19.49
C ASN A 115 -10.48 12.73 19.06
N LEU A 116 -9.66 12.05 18.24
CA LEU A 116 -9.94 10.69 17.80
C LEU A 116 -9.80 9.69 18.94
N CYS A 117 -10.62 8.65 18.91
CA CYS A 117 -10.60 7.60 19.93
C CYS A 117 -9.32 6.76 19.85
N GLU A 118 -8.95 6.13 20.96
CA GLU A 118 -7.84 5.17 20.98
C GLU A 118 -8.23 3.85 20.31
N LEU A 119 -7.26 3.22 19.62
CA LEU A 119 -7.46 1.89 19.05
C LEU A 119 -7.56 0.85 20.18
N PRO A 120 -8.66 0.10 20.30
CA PRO A 120 -8.84 -0.86 21.39
C PRO A 120 -7.90 -2.08 21.24
N ILE A 121 -7.79 -2.83 22.33
CA ILE A 121 -7.20 -4.18 22.35
C ILE A 121 -8.30 -5.16 22.79
N PRO A 122 -8.64 -6.18 21.97
CA PRO A 122 -9.57 -7.22 22.38
C PRO A 122 -9.04 -8.05 23.57
N SER A 123 -9.93 -8.75 24.28
CA SER A 123 -9.47 -9.81 25.19
C SER A 123 -8.96 -11.03 24.41
N VAL A 124 -8.11 -11.84 25.03
CA VAL A 124 -7.68 -13.13 24.47
C VAL A 124 -8.89 -14.02 24.20
N ASP A 125 -9.88 -14.03 25.09
CA ASP A 125 -11.13 -14.80 24.93
C ASP A 125 -11.89 -14.41 23.66
N ALA A 126 -12.17 -13.11 23.48
CA ALA A 126 -12.89 -12.61 22.32
C ALA A 126 -12.12 -12.89 21.01
N THR A 127 -10.79 -12.92 21.10
CA THR A 127 -9.91 -13.22 19.96
C THR A 127 -10.00 -14.68 19.57
N LEU A 128 -9.93 -15.60 20.53
CA LEU A 128 -10.04 -17.04 20.28
C LEU A 128 -11.44 -17.45 19.82
N GLU A 129 -12.49 -16.88 20.44
CA GLU A 129 -13.89 -17.08 20.04
C GLU A 129 -14.15 -16.70 18.59
N ARG A 130 -13.45 -15.67 18.09
CA ARG A 130 -13.56 -15.22 16.71
C ARG A 130 -12.59 -15.93 15.77
N PHE A 131 -11.42 -16.32 16.25
CA PHE A 131 -10.41 -17.03 15.48
C PHE A 131 -10.90 -18.43 15.08
N LEU A 132 -11.37 -19.22 16.05
CA LEU A 132 -11.62 -20.64 15.85
C LEU A 132 -12.61 -20.90 14.69
N PRO A 133 -13.77 -20.21 14.57
CA PRO A 133 -14.66 -20.37 13.42
C PRO A 133 -14.01 -20.09 12.06
N THR A 134 -13.04 -19.16 11.99
CA THR A 134 -12.33 -18.84 10.73
C THR A 134 -11.24 -19.87 10.38
N ALA A 135 -10.77 -20.63 11.36
CA ALA A 135 -9.73 -21.64 11.19
C ALA A 135 -10.30 -23.03 10.90
N LEU A 136 -11.46 -23.37 11.46
CA LEU A 136 -12.11 -24.68 11.30
C LEU A 136 -12.31 -25.11 9.82
N PRO A 137 -12.72 -24.23 8.89
CA PRO A 137 -12.83 -24.59 7.47
C PRO A 137 -11.51 -25.00 6.80
N LEU A 138 -10.37 -24.68 7.42
CA LEU A 138 -9.02 -24.90 6.88
C LEU A 138 -8.33 -26.11 7.52
N VAL A 139 -9.05 -26.91 8.30
CA VAL A 139 -8.58 -28.18 8.87
C VAL A 139 -8.70 -29.28 7.80
N HIS A 140 -7.64 -30.07 7.61
CA HIS A 140 -7.65 -31.15 6.61
C HIS A 140 -8.08 -32.49 7.19
N ASP A 141 -7.72 -32.76 8.46
CA ASP A 141 -8.02 -34.03 9.11
C ASP A 141 -8.32 -33.86 10.62
N GLU A 142 -8.80 -34.94 11.23
CA GLU A 142 -9.19 -34.97 12.65
C GLU A 142 -7.99 -34.75 13.60
N SER A 143 -6.78 -35.16 13.20
CA SER A 143 -5.57 -34.94 14.00
C SER A 143 -5.21 -33.45 14.08
N GLU A 144 -5.37 -32.71 12.98
CA GLU A 144 -5.18 -31.27 12.96
C GLU A 144 -6.25 -30.55 13.78
N LEU A 145 -7.50 -31.02 13.76
CA LEU A 145 -8.59 -30.48 14.59
C LEU A 145 -8.25 -30.62 16.09
N ASP A 146 -7.88 -31.83 16.51
CA ASP A 146 -7.50 -32.13 17.89
C ASP A 146 -6.30 -31.29 18.34
N CYS A 147 -5.31 -31.12 17.47
CA CYS A 147 -4.14 -30.30 17.75
C CYS A 147 -4.53 -28.83 17.92
N LEU A 148 -5.33 -28.29 17.00
CA LEU A 148 -5.81 -26.90 17.04
C LEU A 148 -6.60 -26.62 18.33
N GLN A 149 -7.52 -27.51 18.70
CA GLN A 149 -8.32 -27.35 19.92
C GLN A 149 -7.43 -27.32 21.17
N LYS A 150 -6.48 -28.26 21.29
CA LYS A 150 -5.52 -28.30 22.40
C LYS A 150 -4.66 -27.04 22.48
N ASP A 151 -4.19 -26.52 21.34
CA ASP A 151 -3.36 -25.33 21.31
C ASP A 151 -4.18 -24.07 21.64
N VAL A 152 -5.44 -23.99 21.20
CA VAL A 152 -6.38 -22.91 21.56
C VAL A 152 -6.69 -22.91 23.06
N GLU A 153 -6.88 -24.08 23.67
CA GLU A 153 -7.10 -24.20 25.12
C GLU A 153 -5.89 -23.68 25.91
N LYS A 154 -4.67 -24.07 25.52
CA LYS A 154 -3.42 -23.61 26.15
C LYS A 154 -3.11 -22.14 25.89
N PHE A 155 -3.55 -21.60 24.76
CA PHE A 155 -3.20 -20.24 24.33
C PHE A 155 -3.58 -19.19 25.38
N ARG A 156 -4.67 -19.40 26.11
CA ARG A 156 -5.14 -18.50 27.18
C ARG A 156 -4.06 -18.26 28.22
N ASP A 157 -3.47 -19.34 28.72
CA ASP A 157 -2.43 -19.29 29.74
C ASP A 157 -1.10 -18.79 29.15
N GLN A 158 -0.74 -19.25 27.95
CA GLN A 158 0.49 -18.86 27.26
C GLN A 158 0.50 -17.37 26.87
N ALA A 159 -0.65 -16.79 26.56
CA ALA A 159 -0.78 -15.40 26.13
C ALA A 159 -1.06 -14.42 27.29
N ALA A 160 -1.32 -14.89 28.52
CA ALA A 160 -1.72 -14.03 29.64
C ALA A 160 -0.69 -12.93 29.95
N GLU A 161 0.59 -13.28 29.99
CA GLU A 161 1.67 -12.32 30.21
C GLU A 161 1.86 -11.39 28.99
N LEU A 162 1.73 -11.93 27.78
CA LEU A 162 1.82 -11.15 26.53
C LEU A 162 0.70 -10.10 26.44
N GLN A 163 -0.51 -10.46 26.85
CA GLN A 163 -1.66 -9.57 26.95
C GLN A 163 -1.38 -8.44 27.96
N THR A 164 -0.82 -8.79 29.12
CA THR A 164 -0.47 -7.81 30.17
C THR A 164 0.52 -6.78 29.64
N ARG A 165 1.58 -7.21 28.95
CA ARG A 165 2.55 -6.32 28.31
C ARG A 165 1.94 -5.49 27.19
N LEU A 166 1.06 -6.07 26.38
CA LEU A 166 0.37 -5.35 25.30
C LEU A 166 -0.54 -4.24 25.83
N LEU A 167 -1.27 -4.50 26.93
CA LEU A 167 -2.09 -3.50 27.61
C LEU A 167 -1.24 -2.41 28.26
N ALA A 168 -0.09 -2.77 28.87
CA ALA A 168 0.87 -1.79 29.39
C ALA A 168 1.39 -0.88 28.27
N ARG A 169 1.78 -1.45 27.13
CA ARG A 169 2.14 -0.68 25.93
C ARG A 169 1.02 0.24 25.48
N SER A 170 -0.24 -0.22 25.45
CA SER A 170 -1.36 0.65 25.08
C SER A 170 -1.52 1.83 26.04
N LYS A 171 -1.29 1.61 27.33
CA LYS A 171 -1.29 2.67 28.33
C LYS A 171 -0.17 3.70 28.07
N ASP A 172 1.02 3.24 27.67
CA ASP A 172 2.14 4.13 27.33
C ASP A 172 1.89 4.96 26.06
N TYR A 173 1.02 4.47 25.18
CA TYR A 173 0.61 5.15 23.94
C TYR A 173 -0.67 5.98 24.12
N SER A 174 -1.43 5.77 25.20
CA SER A 174 -2.71 6.43 25.48
C SER A 174 -2.63 7.94 25.30
N SER A 175 -3.68 8.51 24.71
CA SER A 175 -3.82 9.94 24.35
C SER A 175 -2.77 10.51 23.38
N SER A 176 -1.72 9.76 23.02
CA SER A 176 -0.65 10.20 22.12
C SER A 176 -0.66 9.51 20.76
N SER A 177 -1.11 8.24 20.71
CA SER A 177 -1.11 7.42 19.48
C SER A 177 -1.80 6.07 19.70
N SER A 178 -2.06 5.34 18.61
CA SER A 178 -2.35 3.90 18.67
C SER A 178 -1.13 3.09 19.13
N TRP A 179 -1.36 2.03 19.93
CA TRP A 179 -0.37 1.04 20.36
C TRP A 179 0.31 0.29 19.20
N LEU A 180 -0.37 0.23 18.05
CA LEU A 180 -0.02 -0.58 16.90
C LEU A 180 0.87 0.15 15.88
N GLN A 181 0.67 1.46 15.67
CA GLN A 181 1.20 2.14 14.47
C GLN A 181 2.70 1.97 14.28
N HIS A 182 3.50 2.08 15.34
CA HIS A 182 4.95 1.97 15.23
C HIS A 182 5.38 0.57 14.78
N TRP A 183 4.81 -0.47 15.41
CA TRP A 183 5.04 -1.86 15.00
C TRP A 183 4.53 -2.13 13.59
N TRP A 184 3.36 -1.60 13.23
CA TRP A 184 2.82 -1.79 11.89
C TRP A 184 3.70 -1.13 10.82
N ASN A 185 4.11 0.13 11.01
CA ASN A 185 4.96 0.84 10.05
C ASN A 185 6.32 0.18 9.89
N THR A 186 6.91 -0.30 10.99
CA THR A 186 8.25 -0.90 10.97
C THR A 186 8.23 -2.35 10.52
N VAL A 187 7.62 -3.26 11.29
CA VAL A 187 7.68 -4.71 11.08
C VAL A 187 7.03 -5.14 9.75
N THR A 188 5.99 -4.44 9.30
CA THR A 188 5.25 -4.76 8.06
C THR A 188 5.89 -4.20 6.81
N TYR A 189 6.60 -3.07 6.90
CA TYR A 189 7.05 -2.33 5.72
C TYR A 189 8.52 -1.95 5.79
N LEU A 190 8.93 -1.09 6.74
CA LEU A 190 10.29 -0.53 6.74
C LEU A 190 11.38 -1.58 7.02
N GLN A 191 11.06 -2.64 7.78
CA GLN A 191 11.97 -3.76 8.08
C GLN A 191 11.87 -4.92 7.07
N VAL A 192 10.89 -4.92 6.17
CA VAL A 192 10.78 -5.93 5.11
C VAL A 192 11.84 -5.64 4.04
N ARG A 193 12.58 -6.68 3.66
CA ARG A 193 13.75 -6.55 2.76
C ARG A 193 13.47 -6.96 1.31
N ASP A 194 12.30 -7.51 1.03
CA ASP A 194 11.85 -7.77 -0.34
C ASP A 194 11.74 -6.46 -1.14
N PRO A 195 11.96 -6.48 -2.47
CA PRO A 195 11.69 -5.33 -3.34
C PRO A 195 10.31 -4.73 -3.11
N VAL A 196 10.20 -3.40 -3.06
CA VAL A 196 8.89 -2.75 -2.87
C VAL A 196 7.95 -2.92 -4.07
N VAL A 197 8.51 -2.94 -5.28
CA VAL A 197 7.74 -3.14 -6.51
C VAL A 197 7.11 -4.53 -6.51
N VAL A 198 5.84 -4.60 -6.92
CA VAL A 198 4.95 -5.77 -6.80
C VAL A 198 4.62 -6.19 -5.36
N ASN A 199 5.60 -6.36 -4.47
CA ASN A 199 5.38 -6.93 -3.13
C ASN A 199 4.73 -5.96 -2.14
N SER A 200 4.84 -4.65 -2.37
CA SER A 200 4.30 -3.63 -1.46
C SER A 200 3.55 -2.50 -2.17
N SER A 201 4.05 -2.04 -3.32
CA SER A 201 3.41 -0.96 -4.08
C SER A 201 2.05 -1.37 -4.66
N TYR A 202 1.14 -0.40 -4.75
CA TYR A 202 -0.18 -0.54 -5.40
C TYR A 202 -0.37 0.53 -6.47
N PHE A 203 -1.27 0.28 -7.42
CA PHE A 203 -1.56 1.22 -8.49
C PHE A 203 -3.05 1.58 -8.63
N PHE A 204 -3.31 2.77 -9.18
CA PHE A 204 -4.63 3.23 -9.63
C PHE A 204 -4.57 3.55 -11.12
N HIS A 205 -5.50 3.01 -11.92
CA HIS A 205 -5.67 3.35 -13.33
C HIS A 205 -6.76 4.42 -13.45
N PHE A 206 -6.39 5.61 -13.91
CA PHE A 206 -7.32 6.73 -14.07
C PHE A 206 -8.15 6.61 -15.34
N SER A 207 -9.38 7.08 -15.28
CA SER A 207 -10.23 7.23 -16.46
C SER A 207 -9.58 8.14 -17.50
N ASP A 208 -9.81 7.83 -18.78
CA ASP A 208 -9.32 8.63 -19.90
C ASP A 208 -9.92 10.04 -19.90
N ASP A 209 -9.09 11.05 -20.14
CA ASP A 209 -9.53 12.42 -20.38
C ASP A 209 -9.51 12.72 -21.88
N THR A 210 -10.70 12.70 -22.48
CA THR A 210 -10.85 12.96 -23.92
C THR A 210 -10.52 14.40 -24.33
N THR A 211 -10.45 15.34 -23.38
CA THR A 211 -10.22 16.76 -23.69
C THR A 211 -8.78 17.06 -24.10
N ILE A 212 -7.83 16.17 -23.80
CA ILE A 212 -6.44 16.28 -24.27
C ILE A 212 -6.35 16.26 -25.80
N TYR A 213 -7.33 15.65 -26.49
CA TYR A 213 -7.37 15.53 -27.95
C TYR A 213 -8.16 16.63 -28.65
N THR A 214 -9.12 17.26 -27.95
CA THR A 214 -10.10 18.14 -28.59
C THR A 214 -9.77 19.62 -28.47
N VAL A 215 -8.92 20.00 -27.51
CA VAL A 215 -8.48 21.40 -27.36
C VAL A 215 -7.39 21.70 -28.40
N SER A 216 -7.68 22.62 -29.33
CA SER A 216 -6.78 22.98 -30.46
C SER A 216 -5.70 24.00 -30.12
N ASN A 217 -5.73 24.58 -28.91
CA ASN A 217 -4.92 25.77 -28.59
C ASN A 217 -3.52 25.45 -28.06
N SER A 218 -3.24 24.19 -27.71
CA SER A 218 -1.89 23.72 -27.41
C SER A 218 -1.29 23.00 -28.62
N ARG A 219 0.04 23.07 -28.76
CA ARG A 219 0.81 22.28 -29.75
C ARG A 219 1.43 21.02 -29.13
N ALA A 220 1.36 20.87 -27.80
CA ALA A 220 1.87 19.71 -27.10
C ALA A 220 1.09 18.45 -27.51
N ASP A 221 1.74 17.30 -27.46
CA ASP A 221 1.08 16.02 -27.73
C ASP A 221 0.19 15.57 -26.55
N PRO A 222 -0.71 14.57 -26.75
CA PRO A 222 -1.64 14.13 -25.72
C PRO A 222 -1.00 13.65 -24.41
N GLN A 223 0.19 13.03 -24.47
CA GLN A 223 0.91 12.55 -23.30
C GLN A 223 1.40 13.73 -22.46
N ILE A 224 2.01 14.74 -23.10
CA ILE A 224 2.45 15.97 -22.43
C ILE A 224 1.28 16.73 -21.82
N ARG A 225 0.19 16.89 -22.57
CA ARG A 225 -1.04 17.53 -22.06
C ARG A 225 -1.59 16.83 -20.83
N ARG A 226 -1.69 15.49 -20.87
CA ARG A 226 -2.17 14.71 -19.73
C ARG A 226 -1.26 14.85 -18.52
N ALA A 227 0.06 14.76 -18.72
CA ALA A 227 1.04 14.96 -17.65
C ALA A 227 0.96 16.36 -17.02
N ALA A 228 0.83 17.40 -17.84
CA ALA A 228 0.65 18.77 -17.38
C ALA A 228 -0.64 18.94 -16.55
N THR A 229 -1.75 18.33 -16.97
CA THR A 229 -3.02 18.33 -16.20
C THR A 229 -2.84 17.70 -14.83
N LEU A 230 -2.19 16.52 -14.76
CA LEU A 230 -1.96 15.82 -13.50
C LEU A 230 -1.06 16.64 -12.57
N LEU A 231 0.00 17.27 -13.08
CA LEU A 231 0.87 18.14 -12.30
C LEU A 231 0.16 19.40 -11.80
N PHE A 232 -0.62 20.07 -12.66
CA PHE A 232 -1.39 21.26 -12.30
C PHE A 232 -2.42 20.96 -11.21
N ALA A 233 -3.16 19.85 -11.35
CA ALA A 233 -4.09 19.38 -10.34
C ALA A 233 -3.36 18.98 -9.04
N THR A 234 -2.22 18.29 -9.16
CA THR A 234 -1.37 17.92 -8.02
C THR A 234 -0.91 19.15 -7.25
N ALA A 235 -0.43 20.21 -7.91
CA ALA A 235 0.00 21.45 -7.27
C ALA A 235 -1.12 22.08 -6.42
N LYS A 236 -2.36 22.09 -6.94
CA LYS A 236 -3.54 22.60 -6.22
C LYS A 236 -3.85 21.78 -4.96
N ILE A 237 -3.88 20.45 -5.08
CA ILE A 237 -4.21 19.57 -3.95
C ILE A 237 -3.08 19.52 -2.91
N ARG A 238 -1.82 19.48 -3.37
CA ARG A 238 -0.62 19.67 -2.55
C ARG A 238 -0.77 20.89 -1.68
N ARG A 239 -1.09 22.05 -2.27
CA ARG A 239 -1.26 23.30 -1.52
C ARG A 239 -2.29 23.15 -0.39
N GLN A 240 -3.45 22.54 -0.66
CA GLN A 240 -4.47 22.30 0.37
C GLN A 240 -3.97 21.43 1.51
N ILE A 241 -3.14 20.41 1.23
CA ILE A 241 -2.61 19.52 2.27
C ILE A 241 -1.52 20.21 3.10
N ILE A 242 -0.55 20.85 2.46
CA ILE A 242 0.58 21.49 3.17
C ILE A 242 0.20 22.77 3.91
N THR A 243 -0.95 23.37 3.62
CA THR A 243 -1.53 24.48 4.40
C THR A 243 -2.64 24.01 5.35
N GLY A 244 -2.94 22.70 5.38
CA GLY A 244 -4.02 22.12 6.17
C GLY A 244 -5.43 22.59 5.81
N ALA A 245 -5.62 23.14 4.62
CA ALA A 245 -6.91 23.62 4.12
C ALA A 245 -7.81 22.50 3.55
N LEU A 246 -7.27 21.31 3.30
CA LEU A 246 -8.06 20.15 2.86
C LEU A 246 -9.05 19.77 3.98
N PRO A 247 -10.37 19.64 3.70
CA PRO A 247 -11.33 19.22 4.72
C PRO A 247 -11.04 17.80 5.25
N PRO A 248 -11.24 17.56 6.55
CA PRO A 248 -11.01 16.25 7.14
C PRO A 248 -12.05 15.24 6.64
N GLU A 249 -11.61 14.01 6.46
CA GLU A 249 -12.51 12.93 6.04
C GLU A 249 -13.42 12.46 7.19
N LYS A 250 -14.62 12.01 6.83
CA LYS A 250 -15.60 11.47 7.77
C LYS A 250 -16.22 10.20 7.20
N ILE A 251 -16.57 9.24 8.06
CA ILE A 251 -17.30 8.02 7.72
C ILE A 251 -18.65 7.99 8.44
N GLY A 252 -19.69 7.44 7.80
CA GLY A 252 -21.05 7.39 8.36
C GLY A 252 -22.09 8.04 7.43
N ARG A 253 -23.32 8.21 7.92
CA ARG A 253 -24.43 8.82 7.17
C ARG A 253 -25.19 9.80 8.06
N GLY A 254 -25.66 10.91 7.48
CA GLY A 254 -26.43 11.94 8.17
C GLY A 254 -25.65 12.53 9.34
N ASP A 255 -26.31 12.67 10.49
CA ASP A 255 -25.70 13.25 11.70
C ASP A 255 -24.74 12.29 12.42
N ASN A 256 -24.75 10.99 12.07
CA ASN A 256 -23.91 9.95 12.68
C ASN A 256 -22.59 9.77 11.91
N THR A 257 -21.85 10.85 11.69
CA THR A 257 -20.52 10.80 11.06
C THR A 257 -19.40 10.80 12.10
N LYS A 258 -18.33 10.06 11.82
CA LYS A 258 -17.12 10.01 12.64
C LYS A 258 -15.94 10.53 11.82
N PRO A 259 -15.10 11.42 12.37
CA PRO A 259 -13.88 11.85 11.69
C PRO A 259 -12.91 10.69 11.52
N LEU A 260 -12.08 10.79 10.48
CA LEU A 260 -11.00 9.85 10.20
C LEU A 260 -9.64 10.52 10.47
N CYS A 261 -8.67 9.72 10.92
CA CYS A 261 -7.28 10.10 11.11
C CYS A 261 -6.66 10.62 9.79
N SER A 262 -6.02 11.79 9.88
CA SER A 262 -5.38 12.49 8.76
C SER A 262 -3.84 12.38 8.76
N THR A 263 -3.24 11.73 9.75
CA THR A 263 -1.77 11.62 9.89
C THR A 263 -1.03 11.17 8.62
N SER A 264 -1.61 10.28 7.80
CA SER A 264 -0.95 9.79 6.60
C SER A 264 -0.68 10.87 5.55
N TYR A 265 -1.46 11.96 5.53
CA TYR A 265 -1.37 13.00 4.51
C TYR A 265 -0.02 13.74 4.50
N LYS A 266 0.68 13.82 5.64
CA LYS A 266 2.01 14.45 5.72
C LYS A 266 3.10 13.71 4.96
N TYR A 267 2.90 12.42 4.66
CA TYR A 267 3.85 11.57 3.94
C TYR A 267 3.64 11.57 2.42
N MET A 268 2.70 12.37 1.91
CA MET A 268 2.23 12.28 0.54
C MET A 268 3.10 13.03 -0.46
N PHE A 269 3.43 14.28 -0.17
CA PHE A 269 4.23 15.14 -1.06
C PHE A 269 5.58 15.44 -0.45
N HIS A 270 6.57 15.70 -1.30
CA HIS A 270 7.95 15.98 -0.87
C HIS A 270 8.52 14.87 0.00
N ALA A 271 8.14 13.64 -0.30
CA ALA A 271 8.49 12.50 0.52
C ALA A 271 9.01 11.33 -0.31
N CYS A 272 9.83 10.49 0.33
CA CYS A 272 10.47 9.35 -0.28
C CYS A 272 10.83 8.32 0.79
N ARG A 273 10.65 7.04 0.50
CA ARG A 273 11.26 5.98 1.29
C ARG A 273 12.78 6.02 1.08
N ILE A 274 13.55 5.83 2.14
CA ILE A 274 15.02 5.85 2.07
C ILE A 274 15.54 4.46 2.44
N PRO A 275 16.29 3.78 1.56
CA PRO A 275 16.80 2.46 1.85
C PRO A 275 17.85 2.51 2.96
N GLY A 276 17.72 1.62 3.93
CA GLY A 276 18.64 1.50 5.06
C GLY A 276 18.77 0.06 5.53
N SER A 277 19.84 -0.24 6.27
CA SER A 277 20.07 -1.56 6.85
C SER A 277 20.34 -1.40 8.35
N PRO A 278 19.65 -2.14 9.23
CA PRO A 278 18.72 -3.24 8.94
C PRO A 278 17.28 -2.80 8.59
N GLN A 279 17.00 -1.49 8.57
CA GLN A 279 15.66 -0.95 8.33
C GLN A 279 15.74 0.29 7.43
N ASP A 280 14.74 0.45 6.57
CA ASP A 280 14.51 1.69 5.83
C ASP A 280 13.96 2.81 6.74
N SER A 281 14.03 4.05 6.27
CA SER A 281 13.31 5.18 6.86
C SER A 281 12.40 5.80 5.81
N TYR A 282 11.62 6.80 6.24
CA TYR A 282 10.80 7.58 5.34
C TYR A 282 11.12 9.06 5.52
N ARG A 283 11.55 9.74 4.47
CA ARG A 283 12.01 11.14 4.53
C ARG A 283 10.95 12.07 4.00
N ILE A 284 10.67 13.15 4.72
CA ILE A 284 9.80 14.26 4.28
C ILE A 284 10.62 15.53 4.22
N TYR A 285 10.54 16.26 3.11
CA TYR A 285 11.21 17.54 2.89
C TYR A 285 10.27 18.71 3.13
N ASP A 286 10.82 19.82 3.60
CA ASP A 286 10.04 21.03 3.91
C ASP A 286 9.42 21.62 2.62
N PRO A 287 8.08 21.60 2.47
CA PRO A 287 7.42 22.11 1.28
C PRO A 287 7.54 23.64 1.13
N ALA A 288 7.99 24.37 2.16
CA ALA A 288 8.34 25.78 2.07
C ALA A 288 9.67 26.03 1.35
N LEU A 289 10.53 25.02 1.23
CA LEU A 289 11.85 25.10 0.60
C LEU A 289 11.93 24.39 -0.76
N HIS A 290 10.90 23.61 -1.10
CA HIS A 290 10.88 22.76 -2.30
C HIS A 290 9.61 23.02 -3.13
N HIS A 291 9.81 23.29 -4.43
CA HIS A 291 8.77 23.84 -5.32
C HIS A 291 8.67 23.11 -6.67
N HIS A 292 9.28 21.93 -6.77
CA HIS A 292 9.50 21.22 -8.02
C HIS A 292 8.81 19.85 -8.05
N ALA A 293 8.69 19.30 -9.25
CA ALA A 293 8.37 17.90 -9.51
C ALA A 293 9.55 17.22 -10.23
N ALA A 294 9.60 15.89 -10.16
CA ALA A 294 10.54 15.10 -10.95
C ALA A 294 9.83 14.52 -12.17
N VAL A 295 10.56 14.34 -13.28
CA VAL A 295 10.06 13.70 -14.50
C VAL A 295 11.04 12.63 -14.96
N ALA A 296 10.57 11.39 -15.14
CA ALA A 296 11.33 10.30 -15.73
C ALA A 296 10.93 10.10 -17.20
N VAL A 297 11.91 10.19 -18.11
CA VAL A 297 11.75 9.96 -19.56
C VAL A 297 12.95 9.18 -20.06
N LYS A 298 12.71 8.03 -20.71
CA LYS A 298 13.77 7.16 -21.25
C LYS A 298 14.92 6.90 -20.25
N GLY A 299 14.58 6.66 -18.98
CA GLY A 299 15.52 6.41 -17.88
C GLY A 299 16.24 7.66 -17.34
N HIS A 300 16.14 8.80 -18.02
CA HIS A 300 16.63 10.07 -17.51
C HIS A 300 15.64 10.63 -16.50
N VAL A 301 16.14 11.31 -15.48
CA VAL A 301 15.31 12.01 -14.49
C VAL A 301 15.62 13.49 -14.55
N PHE A 302 14.59 14.31 -14.61
CA PHE A 302 14.65 15.77 -14.69
C PHE A 302 13.91 16.41 -13.51
N GLU A 303 14.38 17.57 -13.10
CA GLU A 303 13.69 18.49 -12.21
C GLU A 303 12.97 19.55 -13.05
N ILE A 304 11.69 19.78 -12.77
CA ILE A 304 10.87 20.84 -13.40
C ILE A 304 10.14 21.67 -12.34
N PRO A 305 9.84 22.96 -12.62
CA PRO A 305 9.04 23.78 -11.71
C PRO A 305 7.61 23.25 -11.59
N LEU A 306 7.07 23.22 -10.37
CA LEU A 306 5.69 22.81 -10.11
C LEU A 306 4.83 23.96 -9.57
N VAL A 307 5.38 24.72 -8.62
CA VAL A 307 4.70 25.87 -8.01
C VAL A 307 5.59 27.11 -8.04
N ASP A 308 4.95 28.27 -7.98
CA ASP A 308 5.62 29.53 -7.71
C ASP A 308 6.15 29.55 -6.26
N PRO A 309 7.46 29.77 -6.02
CA PRO A 309 8.05 29.74 -4.68
C PRO A 309 7.41 30.72 -3.69
N HIS A 310 6.90 31.86 -4.17
CA HIS A 310 6.34 32.91 -3.31
C HIS A 310 4.86 32.64 -2.99
N THR A 311 4.06 32.29 -3.99
CA THR A 311 2.60 32.14 -3.82
C THR A 311 2.17 30.71 -3.48
N GLN A 312 3.04 29.72 -3.71
CA GLN A 312 2.74 28.28 -3.66
C GLN A 312 1.61 27.84 -4.61
N GLU A 313 1.21 28.71 -5.55
CA GLU A 313 0.27 28.37 -6.60
C GLU A 313 0.96 27.54 -7.68
N SER A 314 0.20 26.70 -8.39
CA SER A 314 0.70 26.02 -9.58
C SER A 314 1.28 27.01 -10.58
N VAL A 315 2.39 26.63 -11.22
CA VAL A 315 2.81 27.30 -12.46
C VAL A 315 1.76 27.05 -13.56
N SER A 316 1.82 27.84 -14.64
CA SER A 316 0.82 27.76 -15.71
C SER A 316 0.88 26.42 -16.44
N MET A 317 -0.24 26.05 -17.08
CA MET A 317 -0.29 24.87 -17.95
C MET A 317 0.73 24.95 -19.09
N GLU A 318 0.93 26.13 -19.68
CA GLU A 318 1.94 26.37 -20.71
C GLU A 318 3.36 26.11 -20.18
N THR A 319 3.69 26.61 -18.99
CA THR A 319 5.00 26.36 -18.36
C THR A 319 5.24 24.87 -18.09
N LEU A 320 4.20 24.14 -17.64
CA LEU A 320 4.30 22.69 -17.43
C LEU A 320 4.49 21.94 -18.75
N GLU A 321 3.70 22.26 -19.77
CA GLU A 321 3.80 21.65 -21.11
C GLU A 321 5.19 21.87 -21.73
N ASP A 322 5.69 23.10 -21.68
CA ASP A 322 7.01 23.45 -22.22
C ASP A 322 8.14 22.76 -21.43
N SER A 323 8.05 22.71 -20.10
CA SER A 323 9.06 22.02 -19.27
C SER A 323 9.07 20.51 -19.53
N LEU A 324 7.90 19.89 -19.67
CA LEU A 324 7.78 18.47 -20.00
C LEU A 324 8.31 18.18 -21.42
N GLN A 325 8.03 19.05 -22.39
CA GLN A 325 8.56 18.92 -23.75
C GLN A 325 10.10 19.03 -23.75
N GLN A 326 10.67 19.96 -22.98
CA GLN A 326 12.12 20.05 -22.81
C GLN A 326 12.71 18.76 -22.22
N CYS A 327 12.05 18.11 -21.25
CA CYS A 327 12.49 16.80 -20.75
C CYS A 327 12.55 15.74 -21.87
N VAL A 328 11.52 15.69 -22.74
CA VAL A 328 11.48 14.75 -23.88
C VAL A 328 12.57 15.05 -24.90
N ASP A 329 12.77 16.32 -25.24
CA ASP A 329 13.79 16.74 -26.20
C ASP A 329 15.20 16.47 -25.67
N HIS A 330 15.46 16.82 -24.41
CA HIS A 330 16.73 16.51 -23.73
C HIS A 330 16.99 15.00 -23.70
N ALA A 331 16.01 14.18 -23.34
CA ALA A 331 16.17 12.72 -23.30
C ALA A 331 16.38 12.11 -24.69
N LYS A 332 15.91 12.76 -25.77
CA LYS A 332 16.11 12.30 -27.15
C LYS A 332 17.55 12.54 -27.62
N ASP A 333 18.13 13.67 -27.25
CA ASP A 333 19.45 14.10 -27.70
C ASP A 333 20.59 13.69 -26.73
N ALA A 334 20.24 13.16 -25.55
CA ALA A 334 21.18 12.74 -24.52
C ALA A 334 21.91 11.41 -24.84
N HIS A 335 23.04 11.22 -24.16
CA HIS A 335 23.67 9.90 -24.00
C HIS A 335 22.72 8.91 -23.32
N PRO A 336 22.92 7.58 -23.44
CA PRO A 336 22.13 6.60 -22.72
C PRO A 336 22.05 6.90 -21.22
N ALA A 337 20.85 6.76 -20.64
CA ALA A 337 20.63 6.93 -19.22
C ALA A 337 21.54 6.03 -18.38
N THR A 338 21.90 6.50 -17.19
CA THR A 338 22.82 5.81 -16.27
C THR A 338 22.30 4.47 -15.73
N GLY A 339 20.99 4.22 -15.86
CA GLY A 339 20.34 3.02 -15.30
C GLY A 339 20.11 3.07 -13.78
N VAL A 340 20.37 4.21 -13.13
CA VAL A 340 20.21 4.35 -11.67
C VAL A 340 18.79 4.02 -11.17
N THR A 341 17.77 4.23 -12.01
CA THR A 341 16.37 3.91 -11.70
C THR A 341 16.14 2.42 -11.40
N TRP A 342 16.90 1.52 -12.03
CA TRP A 342 16.82 0.08 -11.79
C TRP A 342 17.15 -0.27 -10.34
N LEU A 343 18.03 0.47 -9.67
CA LEU A 343 18.47 0.16 -8.31
C LEU A 343 17.32 0.22 -7.29
N THR A 344 16.30 1.05 -7.52
CA THR A 344 15.14 1.16 -6.62
C THR A 344 14.25 -0.09 -6.60
N SER A 345 14.45 -1.01 -7.56
CA SER A 345 13.72 -2.28 -7.67
C SER A 345 14.39 -3.45 -6.95
N GLN A 346 15.58 -3.24 -6.39
CA GLN A 346 16.35 -4.31 -5.76
C GLN A 346 15.79 -4.71 -4.40
N ASN A 347 16.30 -5.85 -3.90
CA ASN A 347 16.25 -6.16 -2.48
C ASN A 347 16.74 -4.93 -1.69
N ARG A 348 16.06 -4.63 -0.59
CA ARG A 348 16.22 -3.36 0.11
C ARG A 348 17.63 -3.21 0.72
N ASP A 349 18.30 -4.30 1.09
CA ASP A 349 19.68 -4.26 1.59
C ASP A 349 20.70 -4.03 0.48
N GLU A 350 20.51 -4.63 -0.69
CA GLU A 350 21.34 -4.36 -1.86
C GLU A 350 21.14 -2.91 -2.34
N TRP A 351 19.89 -2.43 -2.32
CA TRP A 351 19.59 -1.04 -2.62
C TRP A 351 20.23 -0.10 -1.59
N ALA A 352 20.17 -0.41 -0.29
CA ALA A 352 20.82 0.40 0.76
C ALA A 352 22.34 0.52 0.55
N LYS A 353 23.03 -0.57 0.16
CA LYS A 353 24.47 -0.54 -0.16
C LYS A 353 24.76 0.35 -1.37
N ALA A 354 23.96 0.27 -2.42
CA ALA A 354 24.13 1.09 -3.61
C ALA A 354 23.79 2.57 -3.33
N TYR A 355 22.75 2.84 -2.53
CA TYR A 355 22.37 4.17 -2.08
C TYR A 355 23.50 4.85 -1.30
N GLN A 356 24.19 4.13 -0.40
CA GLN A 356 25.36 4.68 0.32
C GLN A 356 26.48 5.11 -0.63
N LYS A 357 26.75 4.35 -1.69
CA LYS A 357 27.75 4.72 -2.71
C LYS A 357 27.33 5.97 -3.50
N LEU A 358 26.05 6.09 -3.83
CA LEU A 358 25.50 7.31 -4.44
C LEU A 358 25.60 8.50 -3.48
N GLN A 359 25.35 8.31 -2.19
CA GLN A 359 25.48 9.37 -1.20
C GLN A 359 26.92 9.83 -0.96
N ALA A 360 27.91 8.95 -1.18
CA ALA A 360 29.33 9.28 -0.98
C ALA A 360 29.86 10.33 -1.97
N THR A 361 29.25 10.46 -3.15
CA THR A 361 29.68 11.43 -4.17
C THR A 361 28.78 12.68 -4.15
N PRO A 362 29.34 13.91 -4.03
CA PRO A 362 28.53 15.13 -3.88
C PRO A 362 27.49 15.36 -4.98
N THR A 363 27.85 15.06 -6.24
CA THR A 363 26.97 15.25 -7.40
C THR A 363 25.77 14.29 -7.38
N THR A 364 25.97 13.02 -7.06
CA THR A 364 24.87 12.05 -6.96
C THR A 364 24.05 12.23 -5.67
N ARG A 365 24.66 12.72 -4.60
CA ARG A 365 23.92 13.15 -3.39
C ARG A 365 22.94 14.27 -3.70
N GLU A 366 23.36 15.30 -4.43
CA GLU A 366 22.46 16.38 -4.85
C GLU A 366 21.39 15.86 -5.82
N ALA A 367 21.76 14.95 -6.71
CA ALA A 367 20.81 14.29 -7.61
C ALA A 367 19.72 13.52 -6.85
N LEU A 368 20.12 12.71 -5.85
CA LEU A 368 19.19 12.01 -4.95
C LEU A 368 18.26 13.00 -4.24
N LYS A 369 18.81 14.08 -3.66
CA LYS A 369 18.04 15.11 -2.99
C LYS A 369 16.96 15.70 -3.91
N LYS A 370 17.26 15.98 -5.18
CA LYS A 370 16.27 16.50 -6.14
C LYS A 370 15.09 15.57 -6.35
N ILE A 371 15.32 14.25 -6.42
CA ILE A 371 14.25 13.24 -6.56
C ILE A 371 13.48 13.07 -5.26
N GLU A 372 14.20 12.90 -4.15
CA GLU A 372 13.62 12.66 -2.83
C GLU A 372 12.76 13.84 -2.37
N SER A 373 13.19 15.07 -2.65
CA SER A 373 12.46 16.30 -2.29
C SER A 373 11.39 16.75 -3.29
N ALA A 374 11.30 16.15 -4.48
CA ALA A 374 10.25 16.50 -5.45
C ALA A 374 8.85 16.25 -4.86
N ALA A 375 7.85 17.05 -5.22
CA ALA A 375 6.48 16.83 -4.72
C ALA A 375 5.93 15.45 -5.14
N CYS A 376 6.16 15.07 -6.39
CA CYS A 376 5.81 13.78 -7.00
C CYS A 376 6.78 13.49 -8.16
N LEU A 377 6.72 12.28 -8.71
CA LEU A 377 7.37 11.90 -9.95
C LEU A 377 6.33 11.72 -11.06
N VAL A 378 6.61 12.19 -12.27
CA VAL A 378 5.85 11.86 -13.50
C VAL A 378 6.71 10.99 -14.41
N CYS A 379 6.18 9.89 -14.89
CA CYS A 379 6.84 8.95 -15.79
C CYS A 379 6.20 9.08 -17.17
N LEU A 380 6.94 9.55 -18.17
CA LEU A 380 6.46 9.58 -19.56
C LEU A 380 6.94 8.32 -20.27
N ASP A 381 6.06 7.32 -20.31
CA ASP A 381 6.36 6.02 -20.90
C ASP A 381 6.10 6.01 -22.40
N ASP A 382 7.01 5.43 -23.16
CA ASP A 382 6.86 5.22 -24.61
C ASP A 382 5.83 4.10 -24.94
N GLU A 383 5.35 3.38 -23.92
CA GLU A 383 4.33 2.34 -24.04
C GLU A 383 3.02 2.92 -24.60
N PHE A 384 2.36 2.13 -25.46
CA PHE A 384 1.06 2.46 -26.04
C PHE A 384 0.03 1.43 -25.57
N ALA A 385 -0.42 1.58 -24.32
CA ALA A 385 -1.37 0.67 -23.70
C ALA A 385 -2.78 0.87 -24.26
N ILE A 386 -3.49 -0.21 -24.60
CA ILE A 386 -4.86 -0.13 -25.15
C ILE A 386 -5.86 -0.73 -24.16
N THR A 387 -5.56 -1.90 -23.62
CA THR A 387 -6.47 -2.64 -22.73
C THR A 387 -6.30 -2.26 -21.26
N LEU A 388 -7.28 -2.65 -20.42
CA LEU A 388 -7.14 -2.54 -18.97
C LEU A 388 -5.96 -3.36 -18.43
N GLN A 389 -5.66 -4.49 -19.09
CA GLN A 389 -4.57 -5.38 -18.72
C GLN A 389 -3.21 -4.78 -19.09
N ASP A 390 -3.09 -4.18 -20.29
CA ASP A 390 -1.88 -3.46 -20.71
C ASP A 390 -1.53 -2.36 -19.70
N MET A 391 -2.52 -1.54 -19.34
CA MET A 391 -2.35 -0.49 -18.33
C MET A 391 -2.00 -1.06 -16.96
N ALA A 392 -2.60 -2.19 -16.56
CA ALA A 392 -2.29 -2.82 -15.28
C ALA A 392 -0.82 -3.27 -15.21
N HIS A 393 -0.25 -3.84 -16.28
CA HIS A 393 1.18 -4.15 -16.37
C HIS A 393 2.08 -2.91 -16.31
N VAL A 394 1.74 -1.88 -17.11
CA VAL A 394 2.48 -0.61 -17.13
C VAL A 394 2.51 0.02 -15.74
N LEU A 395 1.38 0.00 -15.03
CA LEU A 395 1.25 0.64 -13.72
C LEU A 395 1.86 -0.18 -12.59
N LEU A 396 1.73 -1.51 -12.58
CA LEU A 396 2.20 -2.37 -11.49
C LEU A 396 3.74 -2.35 -11.36
N HIS A 397 4.45 -2.47 -12.48
CA HIS A 397 5.91 -2.58 -12.48
C HIS A 397 6.59 -1.65 -13.49
N GLY A 398 5.95 -1.30 -14.61
CA GLY A 398 6.58 -0.45 -15.64
C GLY A 398 7.71 -1.12 -16.42
N ALA A 399 7.81 -2.45 -16.39
CA ALA A 399 8.73 -3.21 -17.22
C ALA A 399 8.57 -2.83 -18.70
N PRO A 400 9.66 -2.37 -19.35
CA PRO A 400 9.58 -1.94 -20.74
C PRO A 400 9.27 -3.10 -21.69
N SER A 401 8.34 -2.90 -22.63
CA SER A 401 8.00 -3.89 -23.65
C SER A 401 9.14 -4.07 -24.66
N ALA A 402 9.87 -2.99 -24.95
CA ALA A 402 11.00 -3.02 -25.86
C ALA A 402 12.27 -3.53 -25.17
N LYS A 403 12.90 -4.56 -25.74
CA LYS A 403 14.15 -5.13 -25.21
C LYS A 403 15.24 -4.06 -25.11
N GLY A 404 15.80 -3.90 -23.92
CA GLY A 404 16.86 -2.92 -23.66
C GLY A 404 16.36 -1.48 -23.45
N ALA A 405 15.05 -1.24 -23.47
CA ALA A 405 14.52 0.05 -23.10
C ALA A 405 14.75 0.33 -21.59
N PRO A 406 14.94 1.60 -21.22
CA PRO A 406 15.22 2.01 -19.85
C PRO A 406 13.96 2.03 -18.98
N LEU A 407 14.14 1.98 -17.65
CA LEU A 407 13.06 2.07 -16.67
C LEU A 407 12.80 3.51 -16.24
N ASN A 408 11.55 3.96 -16.35
CA ASN A 408 11.08 5.28 -15.92
C ASN A 408 10.42 5.24 -14.53
N ARG A 409 11.02 4.59 -13.53
CA ARG A 409 10.44 4.47 -12.19
C ARG A 409 11.44 4.85 -11.11
N TRP A 410 10.93 5.35 -9.99
CA TRP A 410 11.67 5.49 -8.74
C TRP A 410 10.79 4.93 -7.62
N PHE A 411 10.86 3.63 -7.37
CA PHE A 411 9.86 2.91 -6.58
C PHE A 411 9.75 3.37 -5.12
N ASP A 412 10.74 4.08 -4.61
CA ASP A 412 10.72 4.68 -3.28
C ASP A 412 9.90 5.97 -3.19
N LYS A 413 9.54 6.58 -4.33
CA LYS A 413 8.82 7.84 -4.35
C LYS A 413 7.39 7.61 -3.89
N SER A 414 6.93 8.47 -2.96
CA SER A 414 5.60 8.40 -2.36
C SER A 414 4.48 8.27 -3.41
N LEU A 415 4.49 9.15 -4.41
CA LEU A 415 3.53 9.20 -5.52
C LEU A 415 4.27 9.30 -6.86
N GLN A 416 3.94 8.38 -7.76
CA GLN A 416 4.42 8.38 -9.14
C GLN A 416 3.23 8.37 -10.10
N PHE A 417 3.07 9.42 -10.90
CA PHE A 417 2.12 9.44 -12.00
C PHE A 417 2.77 8.83 -13.23
N ILE A 418 2.06 7.94 -13.91
CA ILE A 418 2.56 7.26 -15.11
C ILE A 418 1.65 7.67 -16.25
N VAL A 419 2.22 8.16 -17.34
CA VAL A 419 1.49 8.61 -18.53
C VAL A 419 2.08 7.94 -19.76
N THR A 420 1.27 7.14 -20.42
CA THR A 420 1.62 6.41 -21.65
C THR A 420 1.53 7.32 -22.89
N ARG A 421 2.06 6.85 -24.02
CA ARG A 421 2.16 7.64 -25.27
C ARG A 421 0.81 8.12 -25.79
N ASN A 422 -0.27 7.38 -25.53
CA ASN A 422 -1.65 7.76 -25.88
C ASN A 422 -2.39 8.47 -24.74
N GLY A 423 -1.68 9.06 -23.77
CA GLY A 423 -2.30 9.85 -22.72
C GLY A 423 -3.15 9.06 -21.71
N LYS A 424 -3.12 7.73 -21.73
CA LYS A 424 -3.64 6.94 -20.60
C LYS A 424 -2.73 7.12 -19.40
N ALA A 425 -3.32 7.18 -18.21
CA ALA A 425 -2.57 7.51 -17.02
C ALA A 425 -3.01 6.72 -15.79
N GLY A 426 -2.13 6.70 -14.80
CA GLY A 426 -2.42 6.17 -13.48
C GLY A 426 -1.41 6.64 -12.45
N LEU A 427 -1.50 6.07 -11.27
CA LEU A 427 -0.61 6.34 -10.15
C LEU A 427 -0.07 5.04 -9.59
N LEU A 428 1.22 5.02 -9.24
CA LEU A 428 1.87 3.99 -8.44
C LEU A 428 2.25 4.60 -7.07
N GLY A 429 1.82 3.97 -5.98
CA GLY A 429 2.02 4.44 -4.62
C GLY A 429 2.99 3.57 -3.81
N GLU A 430 3.80 4.20 -2.96
CA GLU A 430 4.60 3.52 -1.93
C GLU A 430 3.75 3.37 -0.65
N HIS A 431 3.76 2.18 -0.04
CA HIS A 431 2.74 1.78 0.95
C HIS A 431 3.18 1.98 2.42
N SER A 432 4.47 2.14 2.71
CA SER A 432 4.99 1.98 4.07
C SER A 432 4.28 2.85 5.12
N MET A 433 4.14 4.14 4.84
CA MET A 433 3.59 5.15 5.76
C MET A 433 2.17 5.59 5.41
N MET A 434 1.57 5.07 4.34
CA MET A 434 0.25 5.48 3.86
C MET A 434 -0.60 4.27 3.44
N ASP A 435 -1.82 4.19 3.97
CA ASP A 435 -2.81 3.21 3.49
C ASP A 435 -3.45 3.68 2.18
N GLY A 436 -4.01 2.74 1.41
CA GLY A 436 -4.55 3.03 0.07
C GLY A 436 -5.71 4.05 0.04
N MET A 437 -6.57 4.09 1.06
CA MET A 437 -7.76 4.98 1.08
C MET A 437 -7.42 6.49 1.00
N PRO A 438 -6.57 7.06 1.89
CA PRO A 438 -6.10 8.45 1.75
C PRO A 438 -5.48 8.77 0.38
N VAL A 439 -4.68 7.87 -0.16
CA VAL A 439 -4.01 8.09 -1.45
C VAL A 439 -5.00 8.03 -2.60
N ALA A 440 -5.93 7.06 -2.59
CA ALA A 440 -7.01 6.95 -3.56
C ALA A 440 -7.90 8.20 -3.56
N ARG A 441 -8.21 8.76 -2.39
CA ARG A 441 -8.99 10.00 -2.27
C ARG A 441 -8.30 11.17 -2.98
N VAL A 442 -7.00 11.36 -2.78
CA VAL A 442 -6.24 12.44 -3.43
C VAL A 442 -6.05 12.17 -4.91
N ALA A 443 -5.74 10.93 -5.28
CA ALA A 443 -5.63 10.52 -6.67
C ALA A 443 -6.94 10.73 -7.45
N GLU A 444 -8.10 10.47 -6.83
CA GLU A 444 -9.42 10.78 -7.40
C GLU A 444 -9.62 12.29 -7.61
N MET A 445 -9.23 13.12 -6.63
CA MET A 445 -9.32 14.59 -6.78
C MET A 445 -8.49 15.08 -7.97
N ILE A 446 -7.32 14.50 -8.17
CA ILE A 446 -6.41 14.83 -9.27
C ILE A 446 -6.98 14.30 -10.60
N ALA A 447 -7.36 13.03 -10.66
CA ALA A 447 -7.87 12.35 -11.85
C ALA A 447 -9.18 12.93 -12.38
N SER A 448 -10.00 13.53 -11.49
CA SER A 448 -11.26 14.20 -11.87
C SER A 448 -11.10 15.51 -12.64
N GLN A 449 -9.89 16.10 -12.67
CA GLN A 449 -9.65 17.33 -13.41
C GLN A 449 -9.38 17.01 -14.88
N SER A 450 -10.08 17.70 -15.79
CA SER A 450 -9.82 17.60 -17.23
C SER A 450 -8.80 18.64 -17.70
N TYR A 451 -8.11 18.33 -18.80
CA TYR A 451 -7.18 19.24 -19.47
C TYR A 451 -7.84 20.58 -19.81
N LYS A 452 -9.04 20.53 -20.39
CA LYS A 452 -9.80 21.74 -20.74
C LYS A 452 -10.04 22.64 -19.53
N GLU A 453 -10.45 22.08 -18.39
CA GLU A 453 -10.69 22.85 -17.17
C GLU A 453 -9.40 23.44 -16.61
N CYS A 454 -8.33 22.65 -16.51
CA CYS A 454 -7.03 23.13 -16.03
C CYS A 454 -6.47 24.24 -16.93
N PHE A 455 -6.57 24.10 -18.26
CA PHE A 455 -6.13 25.10 -19.22
C PHE A 455 -6.92 26.43 -19.08
N LEU A 456 -8.24 26.36 -18.94
CA LEU A 456 -9.09 27.55 -18.72
C LEU A 456 -8.80 28.25 -17.39
N ILE A 457 -8.61 27.47 -16.31
CA ILE A 457 -8.24 28.03 -14.99
C ILE A 457 -6.86 28.69 -15.08
N SER A 458 -5.90 28.05 -15.74
CA SER A 458 -4.57 28.61 -15.94
C SER A 458 -4.59 29.91 -16.75
N SER A 459 -5.42 29.98 -17.80
CA SER A 459 -5.50 31.14 -18.70
C SER A 459 -6.18 32.36 -18.09
N THR A 460 -7.03 32.17 -17.09
CA THR A 460 -7.78 33.26 -16.44
C THR A 460 -7.11 33.84 -15.20
N ARG A 461 -5.99 33.24 -14.73
CA ARG A 461 -5.22 33.75 -13.60
C ARG A 461 -4.37 34.97 -13.98
N SER A 462 -4.30 35.95 -13.07
CA SER A 462 -3.40 37.12 -13.20
C SER A 462 -1.94 36.67 -13.37
N THR A 463 -1.19 37.37 -14.22
CA THR A 463 0.20 37.08 -14.66
C THR A 463 1.27 37.25 -13.56
N ASP A 464 0.90 37.16 -12.28
CA ASP A 464 1.85 37.36 -11.17
C ASP A 464 2.77 36.16 -10.94
N VAL A 465 2.45 34.98 -11.50
CA VAL A 465 3.34 33.82 -11.52
C VAL A 465 4.34 33.95 -12.68
N ARG A 466 5.63 34.14 -12.36
CA ARG A 466 6.70 34.46 -13.32
C ARG A 466 7.74 33.35 -13.53
N VAL A 467 7.41 32.11 -13.15
CA VAL A 467 8.34 30.99 -13.26
C VAL A 467 8.49 30.57 -14.72
N ALA A 468 9.72 30.66 -15.25
CA ALA A 468 10.03 30.25 -16.62
C ALA A 468 10.06 28.71 -16.75
N PRO A 469 9.71 28.15 -17.93
CA PRO A 469 9.86 26.73 -18.19
C PRO A 469 11.32 26.28 -18.06
N SER A 470 11.56 25.13 -17.44
CA SER A 470 12.90 24.54 -17.35
C SER A 470 12.84 23.04 -17.11
N ALA A 471 13.84 22.33 -17.65
CA ALA A 471 14.08 20.92 -17.41
C ALA A 471 15.56 20.68 -17.08
N ILE A 472 15.86 20.42 -15.80
CA ILE A 472 17.24 20.24 -15.33
C ILE A 472 17.51 18.75 -15.17
N SER A 473 18.46 18.19 -15.92
CA SER A 473 18.87 16.79 -15.74
C SER A 473 19.42 16.59 -14.32
N VAL A 474 18.91 15.57 -13.64
CA VAL A 474 19.24 15.28 -12.24
C VAL A 474 20.52 14.46 -12.14
N PHE A 475 20.69 13.46 -13.02
CA PHE A 475 21.91 12.66 -13.12
C PHE A 475 22.67 13.02 -14.40
N ALA A 476 23.91 13.46 -14.25
CA ALA A 476 24.82 13.59 -15.37
C ALA A 476 25.45 12.22 -15.69
N PRO A 477 25.71 11.86 -16.96
CA PRO A 477 26.31 10.58 -17.31
C PRO A 477 27.63 10.30 -16.56
N ASP A 478 28.48 11.32 -16.42
CA ASP A 478 29.81 11.21 -15.83
C ASP A 478 29.81 11.21 -14.29
N CYS A 479 28.65 11.41 -13.64
CA CYS A 479 28.60 11.53 -12.18
C CYS A 479 28.45 10.20 -11.43
N MET A 480 28.24 9.10 -12.16
CA MET A 480 27.98 7.80 -11.55
C MET A 480 29.27 7.12 -11.06
N PRO A 481 29.29 6.63 -9.81
CA PRO A 481 30.39 5.79 -9.34
C PRO A 481 30.53 4.52 -10.20
N SER A 482 31.69 4.30 -10.81
CA SER A 482 31.95 3.11 -11.65
C SER A 482 31.74 1.78 -10.90
N CYS A 483 31.91 1.79 -9.58
CA CYS A 483 31.64 0.64 -8.71
C CYS A 483 30.16 0.26 -8.58
N LEU A 484 29.25 0.97 -9.25
CA LEU A 484 27.82 0.67 -9.33
C LEU A 484 27.40 0.05 -10.66
N GLU A 485 28.22 0.07 -11.72
CA GLU A 485 27.84 -0.42 -13.06
C GLU A 485 27.33 -1.86 -13.02
N ALA A 486 28.08 -2.76 -12.38
CA ALA A 486 27.68 -4.17 -12.23
C ALA A 486 26.40 -4.33 -11.39
N GLY A 487 26.21 -3.49 -10.37
CA GLY A 487 25.01 -3.52 -9.53
C GLY A 487 23.77 -3.01 -10.26
N ILE A 488 23.92 -2.01 -11.13
CA ILE A 488 22.84 -1.51 -12.00
C ILE A 488 22.42 -2.57 -13.01
N GLU A 489 23.38 -3.26 -13.62
CA GLU A 489 23.08 -4.32 -14.59
C GLU A 489 22.43 -5.54 -13.91
N GLN A 490 22.88 -5.91 -12.71
CA GLN A 490 22.20 -6.93 -11.91
C GLN A 490 20.78 -6.49 -11.55
N ALA A 491 20.59 -5.24 -11.13
CA ALA A 491 19.27 -4.69 -10.83
C ALA A 491 18.32 -4.75 -12.02
N ARG A 492 18.82 -4.43 -13.21
CA ARG A 492 18.07 -4.56 -14.46
C ARG A 492 17.68 -6.01 -14.73
N HIS A 493 18.60 -6.96 -14.56
CA HIS A 493 18.32 -8.38 -14.79
C HIS A 493 17.26 -8.92 -13.83
N ASP A 494 17.45 -8.72 -12.53
CA ASP A 494 16.55 -9.22 -11.48
C ASP A 494 15.14 -8.65 -11.64
N PHE A 495 15.03 -7.36 -11.98
CA PHE A 495 13.73 -6.74 -12.20
C PHE A 495 13.01 -7.31 -13.42
N ILE A 496 13.72 -7.52 -14.55
CA ILE A 496 13.11 -8.09 -15.75
C ILE A 496 12.64 -9.52 -15.48
N GLU A 497 13.42 -10.31 -14.75
CA GLU A 497 13.03 -11.66 -14.34
C GLU A 497 11.81 -11.62 -13.41
N MET A 498 11.82 -10.78 -12.38
CA MET A 498 10.69 -10.59 -11.46
C MET A 498 9.43 -10.19 -12.22
N ALA A 499 9.47 -9.13 -13.04
CA ALA A 499 8.32 -8.67 -13.80
C ALA A 499 7.80 -9.73 -14.78
N ALA A 500 8.67 -10.55 -15.37
CA ALA A 500 8.26 -11.66 -16.22
C ALA A 500 7.62 -12.83 -15.44
N ASN A 501 7.93 -12.98 -14.15
CA ASN A 501 7.35 -14.02 -13.29
C ASN A 501 5.97 -13.65 -12.75
N HIS A 502 5.62 -12.36 -12.70
CA HIS A 502 4.29 -11.91 -12.30
C HIS A 502 3.36 -11.77 -13.52
N GLU A 503 2.09 -12.11 -13.31
CA GLU A 503 1.02 -11.92 -14.26
C GLU A 503 -0.10 -11.13 -13.60
N ILE A 504 -0.69 -10.18 -14.35
CA ILE A 504 -1.88 -9.47 -13.92
C ILE A 504 -2.98 -9.63 -14.97
N GLN A 505 -4.18 -9.97 -14.51
CA GLN A 505 -5.38 -10.00 -15.32
C GLN A 505 -6.38 -8.96 -14.83
N ALA A 506 -6.89 -8.13 -15.74
CA ALA A 506 -7.85 -7.07 -15.44
C ALA A 506 -9.23 -7.43 -16.03
N LYS A 507 -10.17 -7.79 -15.16
CA LYS A 507 -11.50 -8.26 -15.55
C LYS A 507 -12.60 -7.24 -15.24
N ARG A 508 -13.30 -6.79 -16.29
CA ARG A 508 -14.53 -6.00 -16.17
C ARG A 508 -15.75 -6.89 -16.41
N PHE A 509 -16.69 -6.87 -15.48
CA PHE A 509 -18.00 -7.51 -15.58
C PHE A 509 -19.09 -6.44 -15.66
N SER A 510 -19.91 -6.49 -16.71
CA SER A 510 -20.95 -5.50 -17.00
C SER A 510 -22.37 -6.06 -16.92
N GLY A 511 -22.55 -7.28 -16.39
CA GLY A 511 -23.88 -7.87 -16.22
C GLY A 511 -24.71 -7.13 -15.17
N TYR A 512 -24.07 -6.71 -14.07
CA TYR A 512 -24.68 -5.91 -13.01
C TYR A 512 -23.61 -5.23 -12.15
N GLY A 513 -24.05 -4.41 -11.18
CA GLY A 513 -23.19 -3.72 -10.22
C GLY A 513 -23.88 -3.52 -8.87
N SER A 514 -23.44 -2.53 -8.10
CA SER A 514 -23.97 -2.30 -6.74
C SER A 514 -25.46 -2.01 -6.69
N ASP A 515 -26.03 -1.43 -7.76
CA ASP A 515 -27.45 -1.07 -7.79
C ASP A 515 -28.29 -2.35 -7.73
N TRP A 516 -28.05 -3.27 -8.65
CA TRP A 516 -28.70 -4.58 -8.68
C TRP A 516 -28.44 -5.41 -7.41
N ILE A 517 -27.21 -5.41 -6.87
CA ILE A 517 -26.92 -6.19 -5.65
C ILE A 517 -27.75 -5.68 -4.45
N LYS A 518 -27.98 -4.36 -4.36
CA LYS A 518 -28.78 -3.76 -3.29
C LYS A 518 -30.27 -3.92 -3.52
N GLU A 519 -30.72 -3.73 -4.76
CA GLU A 519 -32.14 -3.66 -5.11
C GLU A 519 -32.75 -5.05 -5.32
N CYS A 520 -32.03 -5.94 -6.01
CA CYS A 520 -32.50 -7.28 -6.36
C CYS A 520 -32.00 -8.34 -5.37
N ALA A 521 -30.67 -8.45 -5.20
CA ALA A 521 -30.12 -9.45 -4.28
C ALA A 521 -30.30 -9.08 -2.79
N MET A 522 -30.64 -7.82 -2.49
CA MET A 522 -30.89 -7.29 -1.14
C MET A 522 -29.74 -7.57 -0.15
N MET A 523 -28.49 -7.47 -0.62
CA MET A 523 -27.29 -7.77 0.17
C MET A 523 -26.30 -6.59 0.22
N SER A 524 -25.36 -6.63 1.16
CA SER A 524 -24.18 -5.76 1.11
C SER A 524 -23.38 -6.10 -0.15
N PRO A 525 -23.10 -5.13 -1.05
CA PRO A 525 -22.33 -5.39 -2.26
C PRO A 525 -20.95 -5.99 -1.97
N ASP A 526 -20.28 -5.48 -0.95
CA ASP A 526 -18.95 -5.94 -0.58
C ASP A 526 -18.96 -7.39 -0.12
N ALA A 527 -19.84 -7.73 0.83
CA ALA A 527 -20.01 -9.10 1.32
C ALA A 527 -20.41 -10.07 0.20
N TYR A 528 -21.30 -9.65 -0.71
CA TYR A 528 -21.70 -10.45 -1.86
C TYR A 528 -20.50 -10.77 -2.76
N ILE A 529 -19.67 -9.76 -3.08
CA ILE A 529 -18.49 -9.95 -3.94
C ILE A 529 -17.41 -10.79 -3.24
N GLN A 530 -17.25 -10.64 -1.92
CA GLN A 530 -16.40 -11.53 -1.13
C GLN A 530 -16.85 -13.00 -1.24
N MET A 531 -18.16 -13.28 -1.22
CA MET A 531 -18.67 -14.64 -1.42
C MET A 531 -18.48 -15.15 -2.85
N VAL A 532 -18.62 -14.29 -3.86
CA VAL A 532 -18.26 -14.60 -5.26
C VAL A 532 -16.80 -15.03 -5.36
N MET A 533 -15.90 -14.29 -4.70
CA MET A 533 -14.47 -14.61 -4.67
C MET A 533 -14.18 -15.95 -3.96
N GLN A 534 -14.90 -16.26 -2.88
CA GLN A 534 -14.79 -17.58 -2.22
C GLN A 534 -15.23 -18.73 -3.14
N ILE A 535 -16.36 -18.59 -3.84
CA ILE A 535 -16.83 -19.59 -4.82
C ILE A 535 -15.78 -19.77 -5.93
N ALA A 536 -15.29 -18.67 -6.50
CA ALA A 536 -14.36 -18.71 -7.61
C ALA A 536 -13.01 -19.33 -7.25
N THR A 537 -12.47 -19.01 -6.07
CA THR A 537 -11.19 -19.56 -5.59
C THR A 537 -11.31 -21.02 -5.16
N TYR A 538 -12.44 -21.42 -4.59
CA TYR A 538 -12.74 -22.83 -4.31
C TYR A 538 -12.74 -23.68 -5.59
N ARG A 539 -13.30 -23.15 -6.70
CA ARG A 539 -13.28 -23.79 -8.02
C ARG A 539 -11.88 -23.82 -8.63
N LEU A 540 -11.12 -22.73 -8.50
CA LEU A 540 -9.76 -22.62 -9.02
C LEU A 540 -8.83 -23.70 -8.44
N TRP A 541 -8.98 -24.00 -7.15
CA TRP A 541 -8.14 -24.93 -6.41
C TRP A 541 -8.83 -26.26 -6.09
N ASP A 542 -9.72 -26.71 -6.98
CA ASP A 542 -10.30 -28.06 -6.94
C ASP A 542 -10.94 -28.44 -5.58
N GLY A 543 -11.53 -27.45 -4.91
CA GLY A 543 -12.23 -27.61 -3.64
C GLY A 543 -11.39 -27.29 -2.40
N GLU A 544 -10.17 -26.80 -2.56
CA GLU A 544 -9.39 -26.28 -1.44
C GLU A 544 -9.78 -24.84 -1.07
N GLN A 545 -9.84 -24.57 0.23
CA GLN A 545 -9.96 -23.22 0.76
C GLN A 545 -8.60 -22.71 1.24
N GLY A 546 -8.39 -21.41 1.15
CA GLY A 546 -7.20 -20.74 1.64
C GLY A 546 -7.57 -19.57 2.55
N GLY A 547 -6.66 -19.20 3.46
CA GLY A 547 -6.80 -17.99 4.26
C GLY A 547 -7.07 -16.80 3.34
N THR A 548 -8.18 -16.09 3.59
CA THR A 548 -8.59 -14.92 2.81
C THR A 548 -8.51 -13.67 3.66
N TYR A 549 -7.69 -12.72 3.20
CA TYR A 549 -7.49 -11.40 3.78
C TYR A 549 -8.37 -10.37 3.07
N GLU A 550 -9.01 -9.49 3.83
CA GLU A 550 -9.58 -8.25 3.34
C GLU A 550 -9.11 -7.08 4.20
N ALA A 551 -8.60 -6.04 3.55
CA ALA A 551 -8.17 -4.81 4.23
C ALA A 551 -9.36 -4.06 4.83
N THR A 552 -9.33 -3.80 6.14
CA THR A 552 -10.35 -2.99 6.83
C THR A 552 -9.71 -1.79 7.51
N GLN A 553 -10.13 -0.57 7.17
CA GLN A 553 -9.56 0.63 7.76
C GLN A 553 -9.94 0.80 9.24
N THR A 554 -9.00 1.24 10.06
CA THR A 554 -9.22 1.63 11.47
C THR A 554 -8.95 3.11 11.70
N ARG A 555 -8.98 3.92 10.63
CA ARG A 555 -8.81 5.38 10.68
C ARG A 555 -9.78 6.16 11.58
N PRO A 556 -10.98 5.65 11.99
CA PRO A 556 -11.75 6.31 13.05
C PRO A 556 -11.03 6.41 14.40
N PHE A 557 -9.91 5.71 14.57
CA PHE A 557 -9.04 5.78 15.74
C PHE A 557 -7.78 6.63 15.47
N LEU A 558 -7.24 7.28 16.51
CA LEU A 558 -6.01 8.05 16.45
C LEU A 558 -4.86 7.18 15.96
N HIS A 559 -4.23 7.57 14.86
CA HIS A 559 -3.16 6.82 14.19
C HIS A 559 -3.57 5.37 13.82
N GLY A 560 -4.87 5.13 13.63
CA GLY A 560 -5.37 3.86 13.12
C GLY A 560 -4.89 3.62 11.68
N ARG A 561 -4.41 2.40 11.44
CA ARG A 561 -3.98 1.92 10.12
C ARG A 561 -5.06 0.99 9.55
N THR A 562 -4.79 -0.31 9.58
CA THR A 562 -5.70 -1.35 9.09
C THR A 562 -5.85 -2.47 10.10
N GLU A 563 -7.00 -3.13 10.06
CA GLU A 563 -7.27 -4.47 10.57
C GLU A 563 -7.58 -5.39 9.38
N THR A 564 -7.75 -6.68 9.65
CA THR A 564 -8.08 -7.74 8.72
C THR A 564 -9.51 -8.19 8.93
N THR A 565 -10.30 -8.18 7.86
CA THR A 565 -11.52 -8.99 7.79
C THR A 565 -11.15 -10.35 7.21
N ARG A 566 -11.54 -11.41 7.91
CA ARG A 566 -11.36 -12.78 7.44
C ARG A 566 -12.63 -13.22 6.75
N THR A 567 -12.56 -13.43 5.45
CA THR A 567 -13.72 -13.85 4.66
C THR A 567 -14.11 -15.31 4.93
N VAL A 568 -13.12 -16.16 5.23
CA VAL A 568 -13.35 -17.58 5.55
C VAL A 568 -14.06 -17.71 6.90
N SER A 569 -15.26 -18.27 6.85
CA SER A 569 -16.13 -18.60 7.98
C SER A 569 -16.86 -19.93 7.75
N PRO A 570 -17.50 -20.53 8.77
CA PRO A 570 -18.32 -21.73 8.59
C PRO A 570 -19.43 -21.55 7.55
N GLU A 571 -20.06 -20.37 7.51
CA GLU A 571 -21.10 -20.03 6.55
C GLU A 571 -20.56 -19.92 5.12
N SER A 572 -19.42 -19.25 4.92
CA SER A 572 -18.76 -19.21 3.61
C SER A 572 -18.33 -20.60 3.14
N ALA A 573 -17.90 -21.47 4.08
CA ALA A 573 -17.47 -22.82 3.78
C ALA A 573 -18.66 -23.71 3.38
N ALA A 574 -19.80 -23.57 4.06
CA ALA A 574 -21.05 -24.23 3.68
C ALA A 574 -21.52 -23.78 2.29
N LEU A 575 -21.43 -22.46 2.01
CA LEU A 575 -21.76 -21.89 0.71
C LEU A 575 -20.93 -22.51 -0.41
N VAL A 576 -19.58 -22.43 -0.34
CA VAL A 576 -18.73 -22.92 -1.44
C VAL A 576 -18.84 -24.43 -1.64
N LYS A 577 -19.02 -25.20 -0.55
CA LYS A 577 -19.27 -26.65 -0.64
C LYS A 577 -20.58 -26.95 -1.36
N ARG A 578 -21.65 -26.17 -1.13
CA ARG A 578 -22.94 -26.36 -1.77
C ARG A 578 -22.95 -25.93 -3.25
N PHE A 579 -22.17 -24.90 -3.58
CA PHE A 579 -21.97 -24.46 -4.97
C PHE A 579 -21.02 -25.36 -5.76
N GLY A 580 -20.15 -26.09 -5.09
CA GLY A 580 -19.28 -27.11 -5.68
C GLY A 580 -18.26 -26.56 -6.69
N LEU A 581 -17.65 -27.49 -7.43
CA LEU A 581 -16.55 -27.20 -8.36
C LEU A 581 -17.01 -26.63 -9.70
N HIS A 582 -18.30 -26.80 -10.05
CA HIS A 582 -18.85 -26.35 -11.32
C HIS A 582 -20.23 -25.72 -11.09
N PRO A 583 -20.62 -24.73 -11.91
CA PRO A 583 -21.96 -24.16 -11.83
C PRO A 583 -23.04 -25.22 -12.11
N LEU A 584 -24.05 -25.29 -11.25
CA LEU A 584 -25.15 -26.26 -11.38
C LEU A 584 -26.40 -25.57 -11.94
N TRP A 585 -26.31 -25.11 -13.20
CA TRP A 585 -27.34 -24.29 -13.85
C TRP A 585 -28.74 -24.93 -13.89
N HIS A 586 -28.81 -26.25 -13.99
CA HIS A 586 -30.08 -26.98 -14.01
C HIS A 586 -30.83 -26.89 -12.67
N GLU A 587 -30.12 -26.69 -11.56
CA GLU A 587 -30.71 -26.54 -10.24
C GLU A 587 -31.35 -25.17 -10.01
N VAL A 588 -31.11 -24.17 -10.88
CA VAL A 588 -31.73 -22.84 -10.75
C VAL A 588 -33.26 -22.92 -10.84
N GLN A 589 -33.78 -23.87 -11.62
CA GLN A 589 -35.23 -24.09 -11.76
C GLN A 589 -35.82 -24.90 -10.62
N ASP A 590 -35.01 -25.71 -9.93
CA ASP A 590 -35.44 -26.48 -8.78
C ASP A 590 -35.59 -25.56 -7.55
N LYS A 591 -36.80 -25.48 -7.02
CA LYS A 591 -37.12 -24.54 -5.95
C LYS A 591 -36.33 -24.83 -4.67
N GLU A 592 -36.28 -26.10 -4.26
CA GLU A 592 -35.63 -26.48 -3.01
C GLU A 592 -34.13 -26.17 -3.04
N SER A 593 -33.46 -26.55 -4.13
CA SER A 593 -32.06 -26.24 -4.36
C SER A 593 -31.80 -24.72 -4.44
N ARG A 594 -32.64 -23.97 -5.16
CA ARG A 594 -32.53 -22.51 -5.25
C ARG A 594 -32.67 -21.84 -3.88
N ASP A 595 -33.71 -22.20 -3.12
CA ASP A 595 -33.99 -21.64 -1.79
C ASP A 595 -32.83 -21.93 -0.83
N GLU A 596 -32.26 -23.15 -0.87
CA GLU A 596 -31.10 -23.54 -0.07
C GLU A 596 -29.86 -22.70 -0.41
N LYS A 597 -29.51 -22.57 -1.70
CA LYS A 597 -28.35 -21.78 -2.13
C LYS A 597 -28.48 -20.30 -1.76
N LEU A 598 -29.66 -19.72 -1.95
CA LEU A 598 -29.92 -18.33 -1.58
C LEU A 598 -29.84 -18.12 -0.07
N LYS A 599 -30.36 -19.06 0.73
CA LYS A 599 -30.24 -19.02 2.18
C LYS A 599 -28.77 -19.04 2.63
N LEU A 600 -27.96 -19.95 2.09
CA LEU A 600 -26.53 -20.02 2.42
C LEU A 600 -25.78 -18.75 2.02
N LEU A 601 -26.12 -18.16 0.87
CA LEU A 601 -25.54 -16.89 0.44
C LEU A 601 -25.91 -15.74 1.40
N GLN A 602 -27.17 -15.67 1.82
CA GLN A 602 -27.62 -14.68 2.82
C GLN A 602 -26.93 -14.86 4.17
N GLU A 603 -26.74 -16.10 4.63
CA GLU A 603 -26.06 -16.41 5.89
C GLU A 603 -24.58 -16.01 5.82
N ALA A 604 -23.89 -16.37 4.75
CA ALA A 604 -22.47 -16.07 4.56
C ALA A 604 -22.21 -14.56 4.40
N THR A 605 -23.07 -13.85 3.66
CA THR A 605 -22.97 -12.38 3.55
C THR A 605 -23.25 -11.67 4.88
N LYS A 606 -24.22 -12.13 5.68
CA LYS A 606 -24.47 -11.61 7.04
C LYS A 606 -23.30 -11.87 7.98
N ALA A 607 -22.70 -13.06 7.93
CA ALA A 607 -21.52 -13.40 8.73
C ALA A 607 -20.33 -12.49 8.39
N HIS A 608 -20.09 -12.25 7.10
CA HIS A 608 -19.07 -11.33 6.64
C HIS A 608 -19.32 -9.89 7.11
N VAL A 609 -20.54 -9.36 6.95
CA VAL A 609 -20.91 -8.01 7.44
C VAL A 609 -20.68 -7.88 8.95
N LYS A 610 -21.03 -8.91 9.73
CA LYS A 610 -20.78 -8.93 11.18
C LYS A 610 -19.28 -8.85 11.49
N TYR A 611 -18.45 -9.59 10.75
CA TYR A 611 -17.00 -9.59 10.94
C TYR A 611 -16.38 -8.24 10.58
N ILE A 612 -16.63 -7.71 9.38
CA ILE A 612 -16.05 -6.44 8.93
C ILE A 612 -16.48 -5.27 9.81
N THR A 613 -17.72 -5.28 10.30
CA THR A 613 -18.19 -4.28 11.28
C THR A 613 -17.34 -4.32 12.54
N SER A 614 -17.08 -5.53 13.07
CA SER A 614 -16.25 -5.69 14.27
C SER A 614 -14.78 -5.33 14.01
N ALA A 615 -14.22 -5.71 12.86
CA ALA A 615 -12.85 -5.37 12.46
C ALA A 615 -12.66 -3.85 12.32
N SER A 616 -13.63 -3.15 11.71
CA SER A 616 -13.59 -1.69 11.55
C SER A 616 -13.63 -0.92 12.89
N GLN A 617 -14.13 -1.56 13.94
CA GLN A 617 -14.12 -1.06 15.32
C GLN A 617 -12.85 -1.45 16.10
N GLY A 618 -11.83 -1.99 15.43
CA GLY A 618 -10.58 -2.40 16.07
C GLY A 618 -10.67 -3.75 16.81
N TYR A 619 -11.77 -4.50 16.64
CA TYR A 619 -11.95 -5.78 17.31
C TYR A 619 -11.55 -6.98 16.46
N GLY A 620 -10.93 -6.81 15.29
CA GLY A 620 -10.39 -7.94 14.54
C GLY A 620 -9.30 -8.67 15.33
N ILE A 621 -8.92 -9.85 14.84
CA ILE A 621 -8.02 -10.76 15.58
C ILE A 621 -6.57 -10.64 15.13
N ASP A 622 -6.32 -10.22 13.90
CA ASP A 622 -5.01 -10.36 13.27
C ASP A 622 -3.99 -9.36 13.79
N ARG A 623 -4.40 -8.11 14.04
CA ARG A 623 -3.50 -7.15 14.71
C ARG A 623 -3.29 -7.53 16.17
N HIS A 624 -4.29 -8.10 16.83
CA HIS A 624 -4.12 -8.55 18.20
C HIS A 624 -3.12 -9.72 18.32
N PHE A 625 -3.24 -10.76 17.47
CA PHE A 625 -2.23 -11.82 17.39
C PHE A 625 -0.82 -11.27 17.09
N LEU A 626 -0.70 -10.31 16.17
CA LEU A 626 0.58 -9.64 15.92
C LEU A 626 1.11 -8.94 17.17
N GLY A 627 0.27 -8.16 17.85
CA GLY A 627 0.63 -7.46 19.08
C GLY A 627 1.07 -8.41 20.19
N LEU A 628 0.38 -9.53 20.36
CA LEU A 628 0.76 -10.57 21.33
C LEU A 628 2.12 -11.18 21.01
N MET A 629 2.41 -11.55 19.75
CA MET A 629 3.74 -12.07 19.41
C MET A 629 4.84 -11.02 19.61
N LEU A 630 4.59 -9.76 19.23
CA LEU A 630 5.58 -8.69 19.39
C LEU A 630 5.81 -8.29 20.86
N SER A 631 4.91 -8.68 21.76
CA SER A 631 5.10 -8.55 23.22
C SER A 631 5.99 -9.64 23.82
N ALA A 632 6.36 -10.68 23.07
CA ALA A 632 7.25 -11.74 23.56
C ALA A 632 8.70 -11.26 23.61
N GLU A 633 9.39 -11.48 24.73
CA GLU A 633 10.78 -11.08 24.93
C GLU A 633 11.76 -12.12 24.37
N CYS A 634 11.35 -13.39 24.40
CA CYS A 634 12.13 -14.49 23.86
C CYS A 634 11.26 -15.55 23.15
N GLU A 635 11.89 -16.36 22.31
CA GLU A 635 11.20 -17.39 21.51
C GLU A 635 10.40 -18.39 22.35
N LYS A 636 10.80 -18.63 23.61
CA LYS A 636 10.11 -19.56 24.51
C LYS A 636 8.76 -19.06 25.00
N GLU A 637 8.51 -17.76 24.92
CA GLU A 637 7.24 -17.16 25.30
C GLU A 637 6.22 -17.18 24.17
N ILE A 638 6.63 -17.48 22.93
CA ILE A 638 5.72 -17.55 21.79
C ILE A 638 4.78 -18.75 21.99
N PRO A 639 3.45 -18.53 22.09
CA PRO A 639 2.46 -19.60 22.25
C PRO A 639 2.52 -20.67 21.15
N ASP A 640 2.20 -21.91 21.51
CA ASP A 640 2.28 -23.07 20.61
C ASP A 640 1.39 -22.90 19.37
N LEU A 641 0.23 -22.23 19.53
CA LEU A 641 -0.73 -21.96 18.46
C LEU A 641 -0.08 -21.27 17.25
N TYR A 642 0.92 -20.41 17.44
CA TYR A 642 1.60 -19.76 16.32
C TYR A 642 2.32 -20.76 15.42
N SER A 643 2.75 -21.91 15.92
CA SER A 643 3.38 -22.96 15.12
C SER A 643 2.39 -24.00 14.60
N ASN A 644 1.11 -23.91 14.98
CA ASN A 644 0.08 -24.85 14.57
C ASN A 644 -0.15 -24.76 13.03
N PRO A 645 -0.20 -25.89 12.31
CA PRO A 645 -0.33 -25.88 10.85
C PRO A 645 -1.63 -25.22 10.36
N VAL A 646 -2.74 -25.36 11.10
CA VAL A 646 -4.02 -24.73 10.74
C VAL A 646 -3.93 -23.21 10.96
N PHE A 647 -3.29 -22.76 12.04
CA PHE A 647 -3.05 -21.33 12.28
C PHE A 647 -2.19 -20.74 11.15
N GLN A 648 -1.12 -21.43 10.75
CA GLN A 648 -0.24 -21.01 9.65
C GLN A 648 -0.99 -20.95 8.31
N ARG A 649 -1.83 -21.95 7.98
CA ARG A 649 -2.71 -21.88 6.80
C ARG A 649 -3.71 -20.73 6.88
N ALA A 650 -4.30 -20.50 8.05
CA ALA A 650 -5.25 -19.42 8.27
C ALA A 650 -4.61 -18.02 8.23
N LYS A 651 -3.29 -17.91 8.42
CA LYS A 651 -2.51 -16.66 8.31
C LYS A 651 -1.76 -16.52 6.98
N THR A 652 -1.68 -17.58 6.20
CA THR A 652 -1.20 -17.54 4.83
C THR A 652 -2.33 -17.03 3.95
N TRP A 653 -2.26 -15.75 3.59
CA TRP A 653 -3.26 -15.08 2.77
C TRP A 653 -3.18 -15.54 1.30
N ARG A 654 -3.61 -16.79 1.03
CA ARG A 654 -3.72 -17.33 -0.34
C ARG A 654 -4.62 -16.47 -1.21
N VAL A 655 -5.59 -15.78 -0.62
CA VAL A 655 -6.40 -14.77 -1.29
C VAL A 655 -6.22 -13.45 -0.53
N SER A 656 -5.53 -12.48 -1.13
CA SER A 656 -5.39 -11.14 -0.54
C SER A 656 -6.28 -10.17 -1.30
N THR A 657 -7.28 -9.62 -0.61
CA THR A 657 -8.31 -8.78 -1.21
C THR A 657 -8.32 -7.38 -0.63
N SER A 658 -8.76 -6.42 -1.44
CA SER A 658 -9.07 -5.08 -0.96
C SER A 658 -10.03 -4.40 -1.93
N GLN A 659 -10.87 -3.52 -1.38
CA GLN A 659 -11.97 -2.85 -2.07
C GLN A 659 -11.71 -1.35 -2.17
N LEU A 660 -11.74 -0.80 -3.39
CA LEU A 660 -11.77 0.64 -3.63
C LEU A 660 -12.69 0.93 -4.82
N SER A 661 -13.67 1.81 -4.62
CA SER A 661 -14.57 2.29 -5.68
C SER A 661 -14.50 3.80 -5.78
N PHE A 662 -13.90 4.29 -6.87
CA PHE A 662 -13.83 5.71 -7.18
C PHE A 662 -14.27 5.96 -8.64
N PRO A 663 -15.14 6.96 -8.90
CA PRO A 663 -15.68 7.23 -10.23
C PRO A 663 -14.64 7.47 -11.33
N HIS A 664 -13.50 8.10 -11.02
CA HIS A 664 -12.48 8.41 -12.02
C HIS A 664 -11.36 7.37 -12.08
N PHE A 665 -11.59 6.18 -11.52
CA PHE A 665 -10.71 5.02 -11.69
C PHE A 665 -11.35 3.98 -12.62
N ASP A 666 -10.63 3.61 -13.67
CA ASP A 666 -11.01 2.54 -14.58
C ASP A 666 -10.68 1.15 -14.01
N ASN A 667 -9.60 1.06 -13.22
CA ASN A 667 -9.16 -0.13 -12.51
C ASN A 667 -8.13 0.23 -11.40
N TRP A 668 -7.73 -0.73 -10.58
CA TRP A 668 -6.62 -0.60 -9.63
C TRP A 668 -6.11 -1.97 -9.18
N GLY A 669 -4.92 -2.07 -8.57
CA GLY A 669 -4.41 -3.36 -8.10
C GLY A 669 -3.07 -3.33 -7.36
N PHE A 670 -2.64 -4.51 -6.94
CA PHE A 670 -1.40 -4.79 -6.18
C PHE A 670 -0.96 -6.24 -6.44
N GLY A 671 0.29 -6.59 -6.13
CA GLY A 671 0.81 -7.95 -6.31
C GLY A 671 0.28 -8.96 -5.29
N GLU A 672 0.46 -10.25 -5.55
CA GLU A 672 0.17 -11.30 -4.59
C GLU A 672 1.12 -11.25 -3.38
N VAL A 673 0.59 -11.52 -2.18
CA VAL A 673 1.35 -11.40 -0.91
C VAL A 673 2.03 -12.71 -0.48
N THR A 674 1.82 -13.79 -1.25
CA THR A 674 2.45 -15.09 -1.05
C THR A 674 2.63 -15.79 -2.39
N PRO A 675 3.75 -16.51 -2.62
CA PRO A 675 3.99 -17.25 -3.86
C PRO A 675 2.95 -18.32 -4.19
N SER A 676 2.11 -18.73 -3.23
CA SER A 676 1.04 -19.74 -3.40
C SER A 676 -0.35 -19.13 -3.31
N GLY A 677 -0.49 -17.85 -3.67
CA GLY A 677 -1.73 -17.10 -3.57
C GLY A 677 -1.96 -16.14 -4.74
N VAL A 678 -3.01 -15.34 -4.58
CA VAL A 678 -3.43 -14.32 -5.53
C VAL A 678 -3.62 -12.97 -4.81
N GLY A 679 -3.23 -11.88 -5.47
CA GLY A 679 -3.69 -10.54 -5.14
C GLY A 679 -4.96 -10.25 -5.93
N LEU A 680 -6.01 -9.78 -5.26
CA LEU A 680 -7.34 -9.64 -5.83
C LEU A 680 -7.99 -8.33 -5.39
N SER A 681 -7.69 -7.26 -6.11
CA SER A 681 -8.36 -5.97 -5.92
C SER A 681 -9.69 -5.95 -6.66
N TYR A 682 -10.64 -5.18 -6.14
CA TYR A 682 -11.93 -5.02 -6.80
C TYR A 682 -12.56 -3.65 -6.59
N ALA A 683 -13.37 -3.24 -7.57
CA ALA A 683 -14.18 -2.04 -7.54
C ALA A 683 -15.63 -2.39 -7.85
N ILE A 684 -16.53 -1.96 -6.97
CA ILE A 684 -17.96 -2.17 -7.08
C ILE A 684 -18.58 -0.85 -7.54
N ASN A 685 -18.86 -0.73 -8.84
CA ASN A 685 -19.52 0.44 -9.41
C ASN A 685 -21.04 0.18 -9.52
N PRO A 686 -21.86 1.22 -9.70
CA PRO A 686 -23.33 1.08 -9.80
C PRO A 686 -23.80 0.01 -10.79
N LYS A 687 -23.17 -0.05 -11.98
CA LYS A 687 -23.59 -0.91 -13.10
C LYS A 687 -22.50 -1.85 -13.62
N ARG A 688 -21.36 -1.97 -12.92
CA ARG A 688 -20.25 -2.83 -13.33
C ARG A 688 -19.38 -3.21 -12.14
N LEU A 689 -18.63 -4.28 -12.30
CA LEU A 689 -17.61 -4.73 -11.36
C LEU A 689 -16.27 -4.78 -12.09
N ASN A 690 -15.19 -4.35 -11.44
CA ASN A 690 -13.84 -4.49 -11.95
C ASN A 690 -13.01 -5.32 -10.96
N PHE A 691 -12.17 -6.21 -11.47
CA PHE A 691 -11.22 -7.01 -10.70
C PHE A 691 -9.83 -6.87 -11.31
N SER A 692 -8.79 -6.77 -10.49
CA SER A 692 -7.42 -7.08 -10.91
C SER A 692 -6.91 -8.27 -10.13
N ILE A 693 -6.37 -9.24 -10.86
CA ILE A 693 -5.94 -10.52 -10.35
C ILE A 693 -4.46 -10.65 -10.62
N THR A 694 -3.65 -10.73 -9.58
CA THR A 694 -2.20 -10.95 -9.66
C THR A 694 -1.85 -12.33 -9.10
N ALA A 695 -0.92 -13.00 -9.77
CA ALA A 695 -0.35 -14.26 -9.33
C ALA A 695 1.00 -14.49 -10.03
N LEU A 696 1.79 -15.42 -9.50
CA LEU A 696 2.95 -15.91 -10.23
C LEU A 696 2.51 -16.66 -11.49
N ARG A 697 3.05 -16.26 -12.64
CA ARG A 697 2.73 -16.78 -13.98
C ARG A 697 2.82 -18.30 -14.07
N ARG A 698 3.76 -18.92 -13.35
CA ARG A 698 3.94 -20.38 -13.31
C ARG A 698 2.70 -21.17 -12.87
N HIS A 699 1.74 -20.52 -12.23
CA HIS A 699 0.51 -21.14 -11.77
C HIS A 699 -0.65 -21.05 -12.78
N GLU A 700 -0.58 -20.14 -13.75
CA GLU A 700 -1.63 -19.91 -14.75
C GLU A 700 -3.01 -19.63 -14.10
N TRP A 701 -3.01 -18.99 -12.94
CA TRP A 701 -4.21 -18.78 -12.12
C TRP A 701 -5.01 -17.54 -12.49
N SER A 702 -4.36 -16.45 -12.92
CA SER A 702 -5.02 -15.15 -13.08
C SER A 702 -6.19 -15.19 -14.08
N ASP A 703 -5.97 -15.80 -15.25
CA ASP A 703 -7.01 -15.97 -16.28
C ASP A 703 -8.11 -16.96 -15.88
N ARG A 704 -7.73 -18.09 -15.28
CA ARG A 704 -8.68 -19.10 -14.80
C ARG A 704 -9.58 -18.54 -13.69
N LEU A 705 -9.00 -17.75 -12.78
CA LEU A 705 -9.77 -17.08 -11.72
C LEU A 705 -10.70 -16.02 -12.31
N ALA A 706 -10.25 -15.24 -13.30
CA ALA A 706 -11.12 -14.29 -13.99
C ALA A 706 -12.34 -14.96 -14.62
N HIS A 707 -12.17 -16.16 -15.16
CA HIS A 707 -13.25 -16.98 -15.68
C HIS A 707 -14.21 -17.42 -14.56
N HIS A 708 -13.71 -18.05 -13.50
CA HIS A 708 -14.54 -18.52 -12.39
C HIS A 708 -15.27 -17.40 -11.65
N LEU A 709 -14.70 -16.19 -11.58
CA LEU A 709 -15.38 -15.01 -11.04
C LEU A 709 -16.62 -14.67 -11.88
N VAL A 710 -16.51 -14.66 -13.20
CA VAL A 710 -17.66 -14.40 -14.09
C VAL A 710 -18.71 -15.51 -13.99
N GLU A 711 -18.28 -16.77 -13.96
CA GLU A 711 -19.21 -17.89 -13.79
C GLU A 711 -19.99 -17.77 -12.47
N ALA A 712 -19.30 -17.48 -11.36
CA ALA A 712 -19.93 -17.30 -10.06
C ALA A 712 -20.90 -16.11 -10.05
N LEU A 713 -20.53 -14.98 -10.65
CA LEU A 713 -21.42 -13.81 -10.79
C LEU A 713 -22.71 -14.15 -11.56
N LEU A 714 -22.57 -14.81 -12.72
CA LEU A 714 -23.72 -15.21 -13.53
C LEU A 714 -24.60 -16.24 -12.82
N GLU A 715 -24.00 -17.18 -12.09
CA GLU A 715 -24.74 -18.19 -11.31
C GLU A 715 -25.58 -17.56 -10.21
N LEU A 716 -24.98 -16.64 -9.45
CA LEU A 716 -25.71 -15.92 -8.42
C LEU A 716 -26.79 -15.00 -8.99
N GLN A 717 -26.54 -14.34 -10.13
CA GLN A 717 -27.56 -13.54 -10.82
C GLN A 717 -28.77 -14.39 -11.22
N MET A 718 -28.53 -15.54 -11.85
CA MET A 718 -29.61 -16.42 -12.28
C MET A 718 -30.43 -16.97 -11.12
N LEU A 719 -29.80 -17.28 -9.98
CA LEU A 719 -30.50 -17.71 -8.76
C LEU A 719 -31.43 -16.63 -8.21
N VAL A 720 -30.93 -15.39 -8.09
CA VAL A 720 -31.71 -14.25 -7.58
C VAL A 720 -32.87 -13.92 -8.52
N GLU A 721 -32.62 -13.81 -9.83
CA GLU A 721 -33.68 -13.47 -10.81
C GLU A 721 -34.73 -14.58 -10.98
N ALA A 722 -34.38 -15.85 -10.72
CA ALA A 722 -35.35 -16.94 -10.69
C ALA A 722 -36.28 -16.84 -9.47
N ASP A 723 -35.74 -16.50 -8.29
CA ASP A 723 -36.52 -16.28 -7.07
C ASP A 723 -37.44 -15.06 -7.16
N GLU A 724 -36.93 -13.94 -7.72
CA GLU A 724 -37.75 -12.76 -7.98
C GLU A 724 -38.93 -13.05 -8.91
N ARG A 725 -38.70 -13.79 -10.00
CA ARG A 725 -39.79 -14.17 -10.92
C ARG A 725 -40.84 -15.04 -10.23
N GLU A 726 -40.43 -16.03 -9.45
CA GLU A 726 -41.36 -16.88 -8.71
C GLU A 726 -42.17 -16.07 -7.68
N THR A 727 -41.52 -15.21 -6.90
CA THR A 727 -42.19 -14.35 -5.91
C THR A 727 -43.16 -13.35 -6.56
N LEU A 728 -42.90 -12.88 -7.77
CA LEU A 728 -43.84 -12.05 -8.55
C LEU A 728 -45.03 -12.88 -9.07
N THR A 729 -44.81 -14.09 -9.59
CA THR A 729 -45.90 -14.97 -10.07
C THR A 729 -46.84 -15.43 -8.95
N THR A 730 -46.35 -15.52 -7.71
CA THR A 730 -47.18 -15.87 -6.54
C THR A 730 -47.95 -14.68 -5.95
N LYS A 731 -47.70 -13.44 -6.42
CA LYS A 731 -48.26 -12.19 -5.87
C LYS A 731 -49.39 -11.52 -6.68
N GLU A 732 -49.90 -12.11 -7.77
CA GLU A 732 -51.13 -11.63 -8.46
C GLU A 732 -52.37 -12.55 -8.21
N PRO A 733 -53.62 -12.00 -8.21
CA PRO A 733 -54.37 -11.84 -6.96
C PRO A 733 -55.49 -12.87 -6.69
N LEU A 734 -55.65 -13.21 -5.40
CA LEU A 734 -56.91 -13.70 -4.82
C LEU A 734 -57.94 -12.55 -4.75
N ALA A 735 -58.61 -12.26 -5.88
CA ALA A 735 -59.87 -11.48 -6.01
C ALA A 735 -60.12 -11.25 -7.52
N VAL A 736 -61.20 -11.66 -8.22
CA VAL A 736 -62.51 -12.24 -7.90
C VAL A 736 -62.96 -13.00 -9.17
N ILE A 737 -63.28 -14.30 -9.05
CA ILE A 737 -64.22 -15.00 -9.92
C ILE A 737 -65.42 -15.37 -9.04
N ARG A 738 -66.64 -15.13 -9.54
CA ARG A 738 -68.00 -15.13 -8.91
C ARG A 738 -68.41 -13.71 -8.49
N GLN A 739 -69.42 -13.07 -9.06
CA GLN A 739 -70.64 -13.51 -9.73
C GLN A 739 -71.04 -12.51 -10.82
#